data_AF-A0A3Q3Q1P6-F1
#
_entry.id   AF-A0A3Q3Q1P6-F1
#
_cell.length_a   1.000
_cell.length_b   1.000
_cell.length_c   1.000
_cell.angle_alpha   90.00
_cell.angle_beta   90.00
_cell.angle_gamma   90.00
#
_symmetry.space_group_name_H-M   'P 1'
#
loop_
_entity.id
_entity.type
_entity.pdbx_description
1 polymer ?
#
loop_
_entity_poly.entity_id
_entity_poly.type
_entity_poly.pdbx_seq_one_letter_code
_entity_poly.pdbx_strand_id
1 'polypeptide(L)'
;MAAALSRALKLPGKKGSELGEYDPLTQADSEESEEDDLVLNYPRNGLGRDGMGHSKLRGGRSGRPLGPKDEAQGEGEDEEDEWRERLPSKSRKDRDHMKGMQYWSHRDSGRDRAGKDRGGSLSGAGRGVHRADAEEKKKMMKNAVRSMFFLVPLVCAAVLVLLCAFLIPCRKGELERTLQWERALEDAGGVTPPALALWDVDGDSVEDMFLGVTEWTNDTHPTQRSKIYAVVVLSAASGQVLWRKVMRESVMYIQCGLQYSTQSSPVCLLISKSILMAVNGTTGKNLSSLQLKNIESQAVLLPDLQGDSVPDLLIATLPTDETLDLSLTLVSGLTGTQIGRPVSFSFTGQGKLIGPLLHQTPKGAYYVLFGLGNVQAISLCDIYIRATGQTPVPQALQMKDPGWEKLRTNSSSFIHIYRGSESVEFLHPLVAGFGNNRNNLDMVSNFSASKSDWVLVYGTSKVSVIKQRDIRKKWTFSSEPIHSQPALGHFSADGILDLFFQHSANGVMEAQVIDGDSGRLLWSAEFVCPGLVLEASVVSTLTGQSVFLFWASEPIKVQKNVTRTTGAPGAAAAEPLIRKLFLLHPAYPTILLELTSTTDTAVISAVSYQEHQKDASYITVSSRPTTDSKPIARIVKRMSLRAVITKAQIVRLEENGGAVKPGVFEVNKFFRHLSFKRQ
;
A
#
# COMPACT_ATOMS: atom_id res chain seq x y z
N MET A 1 39.49 -27.78 40.09
CA MET A 1 40.40 -28.95 39.97
C MET A 1 39.60 -30.22 40.29
N ALA A 2 40.22 -31.40 40.16
CA ALA A 2 39.70 -32.75 40.48
C ALA A 2 38.64 -32.81 41.61
N ALA A 3 37.51 -33.53 41.49
CA ALA A 3 37.37 -34.99 41.28
C ALA A 3 37.81 -35.81 42.52
N ALA A 4 37.15 -36.90 42.97
CA ALA A 4 35.90 -37.54 42.52
C ALA A 4 35.41 -38.62 43.53
N LEU A 5 34.26 -39.24 43.21
CA LEU A 5 33.83 -40.62 43.56
C LEU A 5 33.52 -41.03 45.02
N SER A 6 32.32 -41.58 45.19
CA SER A 6 32.01 -42.74 46.05
C SER A 6 30.80 -43.49 45.44
N ARG A 7 30.96 -44.74 44.99
CA ARG A 7 30.71 -46.03 45.70
C ARG A 7 29.22 -46.32 45.96
N ALA A 8 28.70 -47.55 45.81
CA ALA A 8 29.17 -48.77 45.12
C ALA A 8 28.07 -49.87 45.13
N LEU A 9 28.05 -50.76 44.11
CA LEU A 9 27.36 -52.09 44.08
C LEU A 9 25.81 -52.06 44.13
N LYS A 10 25.02 -53.04 43.64
CA LYS A 10 25.23 -54.51 43.59
C LYS A 10 24.29 -55.20 42.56
N LEU A 11 24.76 -56.27 41.89
CA LEU A 11 24.00 -57.20 41.02
C LEU A 11 23.57 -58.46 41.83
N PRO A 12 22.57 -59.33 41.44
CA PRO A 12 22.66 -60.22 40.25
C PRO A 12 21.38 -60.83 39.59
N GLY A 13 21.54 -61.33 38.34
CA GLY A 13 20.70 -62.37 37.69
C GLY A 13 19.58 -61.87 36.77
N LYS A 14 19.17 -62.57 35.69
CA LYS A 14 19.57 -63.89 35.09
C LYS A 14 19.28 -63.89 33.56
N LYS A 15 20.03 -64.71 32.80
CA LYS A 15 19.76 -65.35 31.47
C LYS A 15 18.61 -64.77 30.60
N GLY A 16 18.88 -64.26 29.40
CA GLY A 16 18.85 -65.02 28.12
C GLY A 16 17.67 -64.54 27.25
N SER A 17 17.61 -64.70 25.92
CA SER A 17 18.37 -65.53 24.95
C SER A 17 18.62 -64.82 23.59
N GLU A 18 19.29 -65.55 22.69
CA GLU A 18 19.43 -65.38 21.22
C GLU A 18 19.94 -64.06 20.60
N LEU A 19 20.97 -64.23 19.75
CA LEU A 19 21.38 -63.33 18.68
C LEU A 19 20.58 -63.66 17.42
N GLY A 20 20.21 -62.64 16.64
CA GLY A 20 19.83 -62.76 15.23
C GLY A 20 20.82 -61.98 14.37
N GLU A 21 21.18 -62.50 13.20
CA GLU A 21 22.20 -61.90 12.33
C GLU A 21 21.69 -60.69 11.54
N TYR A 22 22.63 -59.85 11.07
CA TYR A 22 22.39 -58.57 10.43
C TYR A 22 22.50 -58.70 8.90
N ASP A 23 21.39 -58.56 8.19
CA ASP A 23 21.32 -58.62 6.71
C ASP A 23 21.29 -57.20 6.09
N PRO A 24 22.32 -56.76 5.35
CA PRO A 24 22.50 -55.37 4.96
C PRO A 24 21.95 -55.01 3.56
N LEU A 25 20.81 -55.59 3.12
CA LEU A 25 20.26 -55.36 1.76
C LEU A 25 18.74 -55.07 1.69
N THR A 26 18.24 -54.12 2.48
CA THR A 26 16.94 -53.46 2.23
C THR A 26 16.96 -51.95 2.49
N GLN A 27 17.52 -51.17 1.57
CA GLN A 27 17.13 -49.76 1.42
C GLN A 27 15.97 -49.69 0.40
N ALA A 28 14.82 -49.20 0.85
CA ALA A 28 13.66 -48.93 0.03
C ALA A 28 13.17 -47.50 0.29
N ASP A 29 13.46 -46.62 -0.67
CA ASP A 29 12.91 -45.30 -0.95
C ASP A 29 12.02 -44.64 0.13
N SER A 30 12.60 -43.75 0.94
CA SER A 30 11.89 -42.70 1.70
C SER A 30 12.87 -41.68 2.29
N GLU A 31 13.32 -40.72 1.48
CA GLU A 31 13.66 -39.32 1.86
C GLU A 31 14.33 -38.59 0.69
N GLU A 32 13.65 -37.58 0.14
CA GLU A 32 14.19 -36.22 -0.04
C GLU A 32 13.03 -35.31 -0.45
N SER A 33 12.73 -34.32 0.39
CA SER A 33 11.76 -33.26 0.09
C SER A 33 12.56 -32.06 -0.38
N GLU A 34 12.56 -31.79 -1.69
CA GLU A 34 13.36 -30.70 -2.28
C GLU A 34 12.97 -29.34 -1.70
N GLU A 35 13.75 -28.87 -0.72
CA GLU A 35 13.66 -27.53 -0.18
C GLU A 35 14.39 -26.56 -1.12
N ASP A 36 13.62 -26.02 -2.07
CA ASP A 36 14.08 -25.26 -3.24
C ASP A 36 14.59 -23.85 -2.86
N ASP A 37 15.73 -23.81 -2.14
CA ASP A 37 16.44 -22.60 -1.72
C ASP A 37 17.14 -21.99 -2.95
N LEU A 38 16.41 -21.15 -3.69
CA LEU A 38 16.78 -20.63 -5.03
C LEU A 38 18.01 -19.70 -5.02
N VAL A 39 19.20 -20.28 -4.85
CA VAL A 39 20.51 -19.63 -4.99
C VAL A 39 20.73 -19.23 -6.46
N LEU A 40 20.52 -17.95 -6.76
CA LEU A 40 20.75 -17.34 -8.08
C LEU A 40 22.24 -17.36 -8.48
N ASN A 41 22.70 -18.49 -9.01
CA ASN A 41 24.05 -18.67 -9.53
C ASN A 41 24.26 -17.97 -10.88
N TYR A 42 24.98 -16.83 -10.85
CA TYR A 42 25.39 -16.11 -12.06
C TYR A 42 26.71 -16.67 -12.65
N PRO A 43 26.78 -16.97 -13.96
CA PRO A 43 28.01 -17.42 -14.60
C PRO A 43 29.04 -16.29 -14.78
N ARG A 44 30.33 -16.60 -14.60
CA ARG A 44 31.45 -15.71 -14.97
C ARG A 44 31.71 -15.79 -16.47
N ASN A 45 31.66 -14.65 -17.16
CA ASN A 45 32.08 -14.57 -18.57
C ASN A 45 33.61 -14.70 -18.72
N GLY A 46 34.04 -15.63 -19.57
CA GLY A 46 35.40 -15.71 -20.11
C GLY A 46 35.45 -15.15 -21.54
N LEU A 47 36.63 -14.68 -21.96
CA LEU A 47 36.84 -14.13 -23.31
C LEU A 47 36.88 -15.23 -24.39
N GLY A 48 36.13 -15.02 -25.48
CA GLY A 48 36.13 -15.83 -26.70
C GLY A 48 36.06 -14.93 -27.94
N ARG A 49 36.56 -15.38 -29.09
CA ARG A 49 36.95 -14.51 -30.21
C ARG A 49 36.61 -15.10 -31.58
N ASP A 50 36.27 -14.20 -32.52
CA ASP A 50 36.14 -14.37 -33.99
C ASP A 50 35.01 -15.30 -34.50
N GLY A 51 34.40 -14.94 -35.65
CA GLY A 51 33.33 -15.70 -36.30
C GLY A 51 32.47 -14.90 -37.28
N MET A 52 32.95 -14.69 -38.52
CA MET A 52 32.23 -13.91 -39.55
C MET A 52 31.44 -14.81 -40.52
N GLY A 53 30.18 -14.45 -40.82
CA GLY A 53 29.30 -15.18 -41.75
C GLY A 53 28.20 -14.29 -42.37
N HIS A 54 27.79 -14.56 -43.62
CA HIS A 54 27.15 -13.53 -44.47
C HIS A 54 26.09 -14.06 -45.49
N SER A 55 24.79 -13.83 -45.24
CA SER A 55 23.65 -13.95 -46.19
C SER A 55 22.37 -13.27 -45.60
N LYS A 56 21.37 -12.66 -46.28
CA LYS A 56 21.11 -12.16 -47.66
C LYS A 56 20.11 -12.98 -48.55
N LEU A 57 18.94 -12.37 -48.86
CA LEU A 57 17.82 -12.78 -49.77
C LEU A 57 16.91 -13.92 -49.24
N ARG A 58 15.60 -14.08 -49.54
CA ARG A 58 14.54 -13.43 -50.40
C ARG A 58 13.24 -13.35 -49.53
N GLY A 59 12.10 -12.72 -49.87
CA GLY A 59 11.60 -12.14 -51.12
C GLY A 59 10.33 -12.86 -51.64
N GLY A 60 9.12 -12.39 -51.29
CA GLY A 60 7.82 -12.97 -51.72
C GLY A 60 6.62 -12.02 -51.44
N ARG A 61 5.51 -12.12 -52.21
CA ARG A 61 4.42 -11.11 -52.23
C ARG A 61 3.07 -11.64 -52.74
N SER A 62 1.96 -11.03 -52.28
CA SER A 62 0.60 -11.01 -52.87
C SER A 62 -0.37 -12.15 -52.48
N GLY A 63 -1.68 -11.81 -52.39
CA GLY A 63 -2.76 -12.76 -52.07
C GLY A 63 -4.07 -12.14 -51.55
N ARG A 64 -4.88 -11.54 -52.44
CA ARG A 64 -6.32 -11.22 -52.26
C ARG A 64 -7.03 -11.66 -53.56
N PRO A 65 -8.32 -12.07 -53.60
CA PRO A 65 -9.40 -11.08 -53.50
C PRO A 65 -10.81 -11.58 -53.04
N LEU A 66 -11.75 -10.62 -52.95
CA LEU A 66 -13.23 -10.74 -53.11
C LEU A 66 -14.08 -11.54 -52.09
N GLY A 67 -15.39 -11.24 -52.10
CA GLY A 67 -16.48 -11.88 -51.34
C GLY A 67 -17.77 -11.84 -52.19
N PRO A 68 -18.97 -11.93 -51.59
CA PRO A 68 -20.01 -10.96 -51.94
C PRO A 68 -20.85 -10.46 -50.74
N LYS A 69 -21.87 -9.63 -51.02
CA LYS A 69 -22.89 -9.09 -50.09
C LYS A 69 -23.99 -10.13 -49.78
N ASP A 70 -24.84 -9.81 -48.81
CA ASP A 70 -26.26 -9.50 -49.12
C ASP A 70 -26.86 -8.51 -48.10
N GLU A 71 -28.07 -8.00 -48.37
CA GLU A 71 -28.67 -6.82 -47.72
C GLU A 71 -30.03 -7.12 -47.05
N ALA A 72 -30.33 -6.42 -45.95
CA ALA A 72 -31.69 -6.32 -45.40
C ALA A 72 -31.86 -4.98 -44.64
N GLN A 73 -32.94 -4.26 -44.91
CA GLN A 73 -33.31 -3.03 -44.21
C GLN A 73 -34.27 -3.32 -43.04
N GLY A 74 -34.32 -2.40 -42.08
CA GLY A 74 -35.32 -2.35 -41.01
C GLY A 74 -35.31 -0.96 -40.38
N GLU A 75 -36.30 -0.14 -40.73
CA GLU A 75 -36.48 1.21 -40.20
C GLU A 75 -37.31 1.16 -38.90
N GLY A 76 -37.12 2.14 -38.02
CA GLY A 76 -37.81 2.25 -36.73
C GLY A 76 -37.45 3.56 -36.06
N GLU A 77 -38.43 4.45 -35.92
CA GLU A 77 -38.25 5.86 -35.55
C GLU A 77 -38.31 6.08 -34.03
N ASP A 78 -37.64 7.16 -33.60
CA ASP A 78 -37.97 8.12 -32.54
C ASP A 78 -38.68 7.70 -31.24
N GLU A 79 -38.11 8.14 -30.11
CA GLU A 79 -38.83 8.91 -29.08
C GLU A 79 -37.81 9.58 -28.11
N GLU A 80 -37.78 10.92 -28.08
CA GLU A 80 -37.19 11.70 -26.97
C GLU A 80 -38.33 12.18 -26.07
N ASP A 81 -38.20 12.12 -24.74
CA ASP A 81 -39.05 12.99 -23.91
C ASP A 81 -38.47 13.46 -22.56
N GLU A 82 -39.01 14.61 -22.19
CA GLU A 82 -38.74 15.61 -21.18
C GLU A 82 -38.39 15.18 -19.73
N TRP A 83 -37.34 15.79 -19.17
CA TRP A 83 -37.16 15.95 -17.71
C TRP A 83 -37.58 17.35 -17.26
N ARG A 84 -38.56 17.46 -16.36
CA ARG A 84 -38.99 18.75 -15.77
C ARG A 84 -39.08 18.73 -14.24
N GLU A 85 -38.72 19.89 -13.67
CA GLU A 85 -38.50 20.26 -12.27
C GLU A 85 -39.44 19.69 -11.19
N ARG A 86 -38.91 19.55 -9.95
CA ARG A 86 -39.66 19.82 -8.71
C ARG A 86 -38.76 20.21 -7.53
N LEU A 87 -38.83 21.48 -7.14
CA LEU A 87 -38.39 21.97 -5.81
C LEU A 87 -39.53 21.80 -4.78
N PRO A 88 -39.19 21.74 -3.49
CA PRO A 88 -40.01 22.38 -2.47
C PRO A 88 -39.21 23.39 -1.62
N SER A 89 -39.88 24.44 -1.15
CA SER A 89 -39.26 25.58 -0.46
C SER A 89 -39.87 25.86 0.92
N LYS A 90 -39.04 26.34 1.86
CA LYS A 90 -39.35 27.10 3.11
C LYS A 90 -38.07 27.17 3.99
N SER A 91 -37.82 28.18 4.82
CA SER A 91 -38.34 29.56 4.90
C SER A 91 -37.44 30.43 5.81
N ARG A 92 -37.39 31.75 5.57
CA ARG A 92 -36.61 32.73 6.36
C ARG A 92 -37.15 32.92 7.79
N LYS A 93 -36.26 33.29 8.74
CA LYS A 93 -36.28 34.64 9.39
C LYS A 93 -35.13 34.89 10.39
N ASP A 94 -34.66 36.14 10.40
CA ASP A 94 -34.26 37.01 11.56
C ASP A 94 -33.17 36.53 12.57
N ARG A 95 -32.27 37.38 13.11
CA ARG A 95 -32.08 38.85 13.00
C ARG A 95 -30.66 39.34 13.42
N ASP A 96 -30.31 40.53 12.92
CA ASP A 96 -29.41 41.60 13.43
C ASP A 96 -28.13 41.32 14.26
N HIS A 97 -26.98 41.88 13.80
CA HIS A 97 -26.47 43.15 14.37
C HIS A 97 -25.55 43.88 13.34
N MET A 98 -25.80 45.07 12.77
CA MET A 98 -26.13 46.45 13.24
C MET A 98 -24.92 47.32 13.64
N LYS A 99 -24.36 48.09 12.66
CA LYS A 99 -23.85 49.50 12.70
C LYS A 99 -23.02 49.81 11.43
N GLY A 100 -23.15 50.96 10.72
CA GLY A 100 -24.22 51.98 10.72
C GLY A 100 -23.78 53.38 10.24
N MET A 101 -24.55 54.00 9.33
CA MET A 101 -24.63 55.46 9.02
C MET A 101 -23.36 56.11 8.39
N GLN A 102 -23.37 57.25 7.68
CA GLN A 102 -24.39 58.14 7.04
C GLN A 102 -23.64 58.85 5.87
N TYR A 103 -24.13 59.07 4.65
CA TYR A 103 -25.38 59.64 4.12
C TYR A 103 -25.49 61.16 4.21
N TRP A 104 -25.24 61.82 3.08
CA TRP A 104 -25.58 63.20 2.75
C TRP A 104 -25.93 63.29 1.26
N SER A 105 -26.56 64.40 0.87
CA SER A 105 -27.78 64.24 0.06
C SER A 105 -28.35 65.57 -0.48
N HIS A 106 -28.35 65.77 -1.81
CA HIS A 106 -29.24 66.65 -2.62
C HIS A 106 -28.76 66.54 -4.09
N ARG A 107 -29.55 66.45 -5.18
CA ARG A 107 -30.96 66.75 -5.54
C ARG A 107 -31.23 68.19 -6.00
N ASP A 108 -31.26 68.41 -7.32
CA ASP A 108 -32.41 68.91 -8.13
C ASP A 108 -32.05 68.96 -9.64
N SER A 109 -32.95 68.56 -10.57
CA SER A 109 -33.84 69.39 -11.44
C SER A 109 -33.13 70.20 -12.56
N GLY A 110 -33.60 70.28 -13.82
CA GLY A 110 -34.73 69.63 -14.52
C GLY A 110 -35.25 70.46 -15.72
N ARG A 111 -35.87 69.81 -16.73
CA ARG A 111 -36.65 70.42 -17.86
C ARG A 111 -35.87 71.30 -18.88
N ASP A 112 -36.34 71.62 -20.10
CA ASP A 112 -37.41 71.05 -20.96
C ASP A 112 -37.14 71.29 -22.47
N ARG A 113 -38.02 70.80 -23.37
CA ARG A 113 -37.99 71.08 -24.83
C ARG A 113 -39.01 72.14 -25.28
N ALA A 114 -38.56 73.25 -25.86
CA ALA A 114 -39.24 74.10 -26.88
C ALA A 114 -38.30 75.28 -27.25
N GLY A 115 -38.41 75.99 -28.38
CA GLY A 115 -39.30 75.88 -29.54
C GLY A 115 -38.77 76.74 -30.70
N LYS A 116 -39.51 76.82 -31.83
CA LYS A 116 -39.19 77.75 -32.94
C LYS A 116 -39.54 79.19 -32.56
N ASP A 117 -38.84 80.18 -33.14
CA ASP A 117 -39.53 81.11 -34.07
C ASP A 117 -38.61 81.80 -35.09
N ARG A 118 -39.17 82.71 -35.91
CA ARG A 118 -38.64 83.23 -37.19
C ARG A 118 -38.03 84.64 -37.13
N GLY A 119 -37.09 84.91 -38.05
CA GLY A 119 -36.68 86.24 -38.50
C GLY A 119 -35.54 86.87 -37.66
N GLY A 120 -34.69 87.75 -38.22
CA GLY A 120 -34.58 88.21 -39.61
C GLY A 120 -33.51 89.30 -39.78
N SER A 121 -33.34 89.81 -41.01
CA SER A 121 -32.49 90.97 -41.39
C SER A 121 -30.96 90.77 -41.50
N LEU A 122 -30.52 90.56 -42.76
CA LEU A 122 -29.50 91.32 -43.50
C LEU A 122 -28.05 91.54 -42.97
N SER A 123 -27.12 91.04 -43.81
CA SER A 123 -25.88 91.71 -44.27
C SER A 123 -24.66 91.77 -43.33
N GLY A 124 -23.47 91.61 -43.93
CA GLY A 124 -22.16 91.68 -43.26
C GLY A 124 -21.19 90.57 -43.72
N ALA A 125 -20.43 90.81 -44.78
CA ALA A 125 -19.51 89.82 -45.34
C ALA A 125 -18.07 89.89 -44.77
N GLY A 126 -17.38 88.74 -44.74
CA GLY A 126 -15.91 88.69 -44.87
C GLY A 126 -15.06 88.49 -43.60
N ARG A 127 -14.72 87.23 -43.28
CA ARG A 127 -13.48 86.71 -42.64
C ARG A 127 -13.68 85.22 -42.31
N GLY A 128 -12.67 84.36 -42.22
CA GLY A 128 -11.24 84.52 -42.47
C GLY A 128 -10.50 83.19 -42.22
N VAL A 129 -9.73 82.72 -43.20
CA VAL A 129 -9.19 81.35 -43.37
C VAL A 129 -8.21 80.88 -42.27
N HIS A 130 -8.70 80.59 -41.05
CA HIS A 130 -7.85 80.06 -39.96
C HIS A 130 -8.47 78.92 -39.11
N ARG A 131 -9.68 78.44 -39.42
CA ARG A 131 -10.40 77.46 -38.57
C ARG A 131 -10.13 75.98 -38.88
N ALA A 132 -9.69 75.64 -40.09
CA ALA A 132 -9.61 74.25 -40.56
C ALA A 132 -8.51 73.41 -39.87
N ASP A 133 -7.25 73.88 -39.93
CA ASP A 133 -6.06 73.15 -39.44
C ASP A 133 -6.17 72.77 -37.94
N ALA A 134 -6.74 73.66 -37.12
CA ALA A 134 -6.97 73.42 -35.70
C ALA A 134 -8.06 72.35 -35.41
N GLU A 135 -9.07 72.20 -36.28
CA GLU A 135 -10.08 71.14 -36.15
C GLU A 135 -9.58 69.80 -36.71
N GLU A 136 -8.75 69.81 -37.76
CA GLU A 136 -8.16 68.61 -38.33
C GLU A 136 -7.15 67.95 -37.38
N LYS A 137 -6.25 68.72 -36.78
CA LYS A 137 -5.35 68.25 -35.69
C LYS A 137 -6.15 67.72 -34.48
N LYS A 138 -7.29 68.33 -34.14
CA LYS A 138 -8.21 67.80 -33.11
C LYS A 138 -8.88 66.47 -33.50
N LYS A 139 -9.21 66.25 -34.78
CA LYS A 139 -9.74 64.97 -35.28
C LYS A 139 -8.67 63.88 -35.24
N MET A 140 -7.46 64.17 -35.74
CA MET A 140 -6.32 63.23 -35.65
C MET A 140 -6.04 62.84 -34.20
N MET A 141 -5.95 63.80 -33.28
CA MET A 141 -5.67 63.51 -31.87
C MET A 141 -6.81 62.76 -31.17
N LYS A 142 -8.09 63.02 -31.51
CA LYS A 142 -9.21 62.20 -31.03
C LYS A 142 -9.16 60.75 -31.53
N ASN A 143 -8.71 60.51 -32.75
CA ASN A 143 -8.56 59.17 -33.30
C ASN A 143 -7.36 58.45 -32.67
N ALA A 144 -6.21 59.13 -32.51
CA ALA A 144 -5.04 58.60 -31.81
C ALA A 144 -5.36 58.21 -30.36
N VAL A 145 -6.04 59.08 -29.60
CA VAL A 145 -6.49 58.77 -28.23
C VAL A 145 -7.44 57.57 -28.19
N ARG A 146 -8.35 57.43 -29.16
CA ARG A 146 -9.23 56.25 -29.26
C ARG A 146 -8.46 54.97 -29.56
N SER A 147 -7.52 54.98 -30.50
CA SER A 147 -6.66 53.81 -30.76
C SER A 147 -5.79 53.46 -29.56
N MET A 148 -5.27 54.46 -28.83
CA MET A 148 -4.46 54.26 -27.62
C MET A 148 -5.27 53.59 -26.49
N PHE A 149 -6.56 53.92 -26.36
CA PHE A 149 -7.48 53.27 -25.41
C PHE A 149 -7.70 51.76 -25.66
N PHE A 150 -7.48 51.27 -26.89
CA PHE A 150 -7.54 49.83 -27.20
C PHE A 150 -6.15 49.18 -27.23
N LEU A 151 -5.13 49.89 -27.74
CA LEU A 151 -3.77 49.38 -27.85
C LEU A 151 -3.06 49.25 -26.50
N VAL A 152 -3.25 50.19 -25.55
CA VAL A 152 -2.58 50.10 -24.24
C VAL A 152 -3.05 48.88 -23.44
N PRO A 153 -4.37 48.60 -23.27
CA PRO A 153 -4.81 47.36 -22.62
C PRO A 153 -4.34 46.09 -23.34
N LEU A 154 -4.32 46.09 -24.68
CA LEU A 154 -3.84 44.94 -25.46
C LEU A 154 -2.34 44.69 -25.24
N VAL A 155 -1.52 45.73 -25.24
CA VAL A 155 -0.07 45.63 -24.95
C VAL A 155 0.17 45.24 -23.49
N CYS A 156 -0.57 45.80 -22.53
CA CYS A 156 -0.49 45.37 -21.13
C CYS A 156 -0.89 43.90 -20.95
N ALA A 157 -1.93 43.42 -21.64
CA ALA A 157 -2.32 42.00 -21.61
C ALA A 157 -1.26 41.10 -22.26
N ALA A 158 -0.69 41.48 -23.41
CA ALA A 158 0.39 40.74 -24.06
C ALA A 158 1.64 40.70 -23.19
N VAL A 159 2.03 41.82 -22.57
CA VAL A 159 3.15 41.90 -21.62
C VAL A 159 2.87 41.08 -20.36
N LEU A 160 1.64 41.07 -19.82
CA LEU A 160 1.28 40.19 -18.70
C LEU A 160 1.36 38.70 -19.08
N VAL A 161 0.89 38.31 -20.26
CA VAL A 161 1.01 36.92 -20.74
C VAL A 161 2.48 36.53 -20.93
N LEU A 162 3.32 37.41 -21.48
CA LEU A 162 4.75 37.19 -21.61
C LEU A 162 5.44 37.11 -20.23
N LEU A 163 5.13 38.00 -19.29
CA LEU A 163 5.65 37.96 -17.93
C LEU A 163 5.22 36.66 -17.23
N CYS A 164 3.96 36.23 -17.37
CA CYS A 164 3.52 34.93 -16.85
C CYS A 164 4.22 33.74 -17.54
N ALA A 165 4.57 33.83 -18.82
CA ALA A 165 5.26 32.77 -19.55
C ALA A 165 6.77 32.69 -19.26
N PHE A 166 7.41 33.80 -18.84
CA PHE A 166 8.86 33.87 -18.60
C PHE A 166 9.25 34.01 -17.11
N LEU A 167 8.41 34.60 -16.25
CA LEU A 167 8.67 34.75 -14.81
C LEU A 167 8.02 33.66 -13.94
N ILE A 168 7.02 32.94 -14.44
CA ILE A 168 6.62 31.66 -13.85
C ILE A 168 7.52 30.61 -14.52
N PRO A 169 8.51 30.01 -13.83
CA PRO A 169 9.32 28.99 -14.46
C PRO A 169 8.43 27.81 -14.84
N CYS A 170 8.51 27.35 -16.08
CA CYS A 170 7.94 26.07 -16.49
C CYS A 170 8.69 24.94 -15.78
N ARG A 171 8.35 24.70 -14.51
CA ARG A 171 8.88 23.68 -13.58
C ARG A 171 8.67 22.23 -14.06
N LYS A 172 8.45 21.97 -15.35
CA LYS A 172 7.99 20.68 -15.88
C LYS A 172 8.89 19.51 -15.48
N GLY A 173 10.21 19.67 -15.58
CA GLY A 173 11.20 18.68 -15.12
C GLY A 173 11.48 18.66 -13.60
N GLU A 174 10.95 19.62 -12.84
CA GLU A 174 10.97 19.63 -11.37
C GLU A 174 9.69 18.98 -10.82
N LEU A 175 8.55 19.22 -11.48
CA LEU A 175 7.26 18.60 -11.21
C LEU A 175 7.26 17.11 -11.56
N GLU A 176 7.84 16.70 -12.71
CA GLU A 176 8.02 15.28 -13.02
C GLU A 176 8.94 14.57 -11.99
N ARG A 177 9.93 15.28 -11.40
CA ARG A 177 10.73 14.76 -10.28
C ARG A 177 9.93 14.60 -8.97
N THR A 178 8.95 15.46 -8.69
CA THR A 178 8.06 15.28 -7.52
C THR A 178 7.03 14.15 -7.70
N LEU A 179 6.77 13.74 -8.94
CA LEU A 179 5.82 12.68 -9.29
C LEU A 179 6.47 11.28 -9.40
N GLN A 180 7.76 11.20 -9.72
CA GLN A 180 8.52 9.95 -9.70
C GLN A 180 10.00 10.19 -9.37
N TRP A 181 10.52 9.45 -8.39
CA TRP A 181 11.95 9.43 -8.05
C TRP A 181 12.44 8.02 -7.71
N GLU A 182 13.76 7.84 -7.80
CA GLU A 182 14.47 6.62 -7.43
C GLU A 182 15.72 6.99 -6.62
N ARG A 183 16.00 6.25 -5.54
CA ARG A 183 17.16 6.44 -4.67
C ARG A 183 17.82 5.10 -4.33
N ALA A 184 19.12 5.01 -4.54
CA ALA A 184 19.92 3.91 -4.00
C ALA A 184 20.25 4.16 -2.52
N LEU A 185 20.16 3.09 -1.73
CA LEU A 185 20.69 2.95 -0.38
C LEU A 185 21.73 1.82 -0.43
N GLU A 186 22.90 2.03 0.20
CA GLU A 186 23.91 0.99 0.33
C GLU A 186 23.41 -0.03 1.37
N ASP A 187 23.20 -1.30 0.98
CA ASP A 187 22.60 -2.29 1.88
C ASP A 187 23.16 -3.71 1.75
N ALA A 188 23.69 -4.23 2.85
CA ALA A 188 24.21 -5.57 3.04
C ALA A 188 23.12 -6.66 3.18
N GLY A 189 21.85 -6.28 3.32
CA GLY A 189 20.71 -7.15 3.63
C GLY A 189 20.19 -8.03 2.49
N GLY A 190 20.77 -7.94 1.29
CA GLY A 190 20.46 -8.85 0.17
C GLY A 190 19.00 -8.77 -0.30
N VAL A 191 18.28 -9.90 -0.21
CA VAL A 191 16.91 -10.08 -0.72
C VAL A 191 15.89 -10.21 0.43
N THR A 192 16.28 -10.09 1.70
CA THR A 192 15.33 -10.07 2.82
C THR A 192 14.53 -8.75 2.83
N PRO A 193 13.21 -8.75 3.08
CA PRO A 193 12.44 -7.52 3.23
C PRO A 193 12.94 -6.61 4.36
N PRO A 194 13.13 -5.30 4.13
CA PRO A 194 13.36 -4.33 5.21
C PRO A 194 12.05 -4.06 5.97
N ALA A 195 12.17 -3.72 7.26
CA ALA A 195 11.08 -3.05 7.97
C ALA A 195 10.76 -1.72 7.27
N LEU A 196 9.49 -1.54 6.88
CA LEU A 196 8.96 -0.37 6.19
C LEU A 196 7.78 0.20 6.97
N ALA A 197 7.68 1.52 7.07
CA ALA A 197 6.45 2.21 7.48
C ALA A 197 6.26 3.49 6.69
N LEU A 198 5.01 3.92 6.54
CA LEU A 198 4.63 5.20 5.93
C LEU A 198 3.99 6.11 6.96
N TRP A 199 4.51 7.32 7.14
CA TRP A 199 3.97 8.32 8.07
C TRP A 199 4.45 9.74 7.74
N ASP A 200 3.56 10.73 7.76
CA ASP A 200 3.90 12.16 7.61
C ASP A 200 4.70 12.66 8.83
N VAL A 201 5.98 12.99 8.66
CA VAL A 201 6.85 13.43 9.77
C VAL A 201 7.27 14.88 9.74
N ASP A 202 7.20 15.56 8.59
CA ASP A 202 7.56 16.98 8.46
C ASP A 202 6.34 17.93 8.37
N GLY A 203 5.14 17.39 8.16
CA GLY A 203 3.87 18.11 8.14
C GLY A 203 3.37 18.51 6.74
N ASP A 204 3.99 18.03 5.65
CA ASP A 204 3.58 18.37 4.27
C ASP A 204 2.28 17.69 3.78
N SER A 205 1.67 16.83 4.61
CA SER A 205 0.48 16.02 4.30
C SER A 205 0.71 14.91 3.26
N VAL A 206 1.95 14.43 3.12
CA VAL A 206 2.34 13.21 2.39
C VAL A 206 2.98 12.21 3.35
N GLU A 207 2.69 10.92 3.19
CA GLU A 207 3.21 9.89 4.10
C GLU A 207 4.66 9.53 3.74
N ASP A 208 5.64 10.04 4.52
CA ASP A 208 7.09 9.79 4.38
C ASP A 208 7.49 8.34 4.68
N MET A 209 8.66 7.94 4.20
CA MET A 209 9.10 6.54 4.24
C MET A 209 10.15 6.27 5.32
N PHE A 210 9.85 5.36 6.25
CA PHE A 210 10.82 4.76 7.17
C PHE A 210 11.35 3.45 6.61
N LEU A 211 12.67 3.24 6.63
CA LEU A 211 13.31 1.99 6.16
C LEU A 211 14.40 1.51 7.13
N GLY A 212 14.33 0.23 7.50
CA GLY A 212 15.42 -0.50 8.16
C GLY A 212 16.51 -0.91 7.16
N VAL A 213 17.73 -0.42 7.34
CA VAL A 213 18.89 -0.68 6.48
C VAL A 213 20.03 -1.34 7.24
N THR A 214 20.88 -2.10 6.54
CA THR A 214 22.11 -2.68 7.09
C THR A 214 23.30 -2.32 6.22
N GLU A 215 24.33 -1.67 6.76
CA GLU A 215 25.56 -1.29 6.03
C GLU A 215 26.74 -2.15 6.51
N TRP A 216 27.78 -2.32 5.67
CA TRP A 216 29.07 -2.90 6.08
C TRP A 216 30.06 -1.79 6.44
N THR A 217 30.90 -1.99 7.47
CA THR A 217 32.02 -1.05 7.71
C THR A 217 33.13 -1.22 6.68
N ASN A 218 33.58 -0.09 6.13
CA ASN A 218 34.70 0.01 5.18
C ASN A 218 36.06 0.04 5.91
N ASP A 219 36.24 -0.82 6.91
CA ASP A 219 37.51 -0.95 7.63
C ASP A 219 38.58 -1.60 6.74
N THR A 220 39.80 -1.08 6.82
CA THR A 220 40.93 -1.50 5.97
C THR A 220 41.52 -2.86 6.37
N HIS A 221 41.02 -3.50 7.43
CA HIS A 221 41.44 -4.82 7.89
C HIS A 221 40.40 -5.88 7.45
N PRO A 222 40.76 -6.82 6.55
CA PRO A 222 39.80 -7.73 5.92
C PRO A 222 39.22 -8.79 6.87
N THR A 223 39.75 -8.92 8.09
CA THR A 223 39.35 -9.94 9.08
C THR A 223 38.12 -9.59 9.91
N GLN A 224 37.63 -8.35 9.90
CA GLN A 224 36.50 -7.96 10.76
C GLN A 224 35.62 -6.83 10.19
N ARG A 225 35.07 -7.01 8.97
CA ARG A 225 33.94 -6.19 8.51
C ARG A 225 32.77 -6.32 9.49
N SER A 226 32.32 -5.22 10.08
CA SER A 226 31.16 -5.21 10.98
C SER A 226 29.89 -4.75 10.24
N LYS A 227 28.72 -5.15 10.74
CA LYS A 227 27.41 -4.69 10.21
C LYS A 227 26.90 -3.53 11.07
N ILE A 228 26.62 -2.40 10.44
CA ILE A 228 25.90 -1.27 11.05
C ILE A 228 24.43 -1.40 10.69
N TYR A 229 23.57 -1.54 11.69
CA TYR A 229 22.11 -1.47 11.50
C TYR A 229 21.64 -0.03 11.69
N ALA A 230 20.67 0.41 10.88
CA ALA A 230 20.10 1.74 11.03
C ALA A 230 18.65 1.82 10.54
N VAL A 231 17.98 2.90 10.93
CA VAL A 231 16.74 3.36 10.30
C VAL A 231 17.02 4.65 9.56
N VAL A 232 16.58 4.73 8.31
CA VAL A 232 16.64 5.92 7.44
C VAL A 232 15.21 6.38 7.20
N VAL A 233 14.96 7.69 7.29
CA VAL A 233 13.69 8.29 6.88
C VAL A 233 13.89 9.12 5.61
N LEU A 234 13.07 8.86 4.59
CA LEU A 234 13.08 9.54 3.30
C LEU A 234 11.81 10.36 3.11
N SER A 235 11.97 11.65 2.78
CA SER A 235 10.89 12.54 2.35
C SER A 235 10.17 11.97 1.13
N ALA A 236 8.86 11.73 1.21
CA ALA A 236 8.08 11.20 0.10
C ALA A 236 8.05 12.17 -1.09
N ALA A 237 7.99 13.48 -0.83
CA ALA A 237 7.98 14.51 -1.88
C ALA A 237 9.28 14.57 -2.70
N SER A 238 10.44 14.29 -2.09
CA SER A 238 11.75 14.61 -2.67
C SER A 238 12.75 13.44 -2.76
N GLY A 239 12.49 12.33 -2.06
CA GLY A 239 13.44 11.24 -1.88
C GLY A 239 14.66 11.59 -1.01
N GLN A 240 14.67 12.74 -0.33
CA GLN A 240 15.80 13.13 0.52
C GLN A 240 15.76 12.51 1.90
N VAL A 241 16.94 12.17 2.44
CA VAL A 241 17.07 11.68 3.83
C VAL A 241 16.76 12.83 4.78
N LEU A 242 15.67 12.69 5.55
CA LEU A 242 15.31 13.62 6.62
C LEU A 242 16.20 13.40 7.85
N TRP A 243 16.36 12.13 8.26
CA TRP A 243 17.31 11.72 9.29
C TRP A 243 17.70 10.24 9.16
N ARG A 244 18.79 9.86 9.85
CA ARG A 244 19.28 8.48 9.99
C ARG A 244 19.62 8.21 11.45
N LYS A 245 19.24 7.03 11.94
CA LYS A 245 19.45 6.59 13.33
C LYS A 245 20.14 5.23 13.35
N VAL A 246 21.31 5.15 13.98
CA VAL A 246 22.02 3.87 14.19
C VAL A 246 21.32 3.03 15.26
N MET A 247 21.22 1.72 15.01
CA MET A 247 20.62 0.71 15.87
C MET A 247 21.67 -0.35 16.24
N ARG A 248 21.47 -1.06 17.35
CA ARG A 248 22.40 -2.12 17.82
C ARG A 248 22.28 -3.43 17.05
N GLU A 249 21.12 -3.64 16.44
CA GLU A 249 20.70 -4.86 15.76
C GLU A 249 19.67 -4.48 14.68
N SER A 250 19.32 -5.42 13.79
CA SER A 250 18.35 -5.18 12.73
C SER A 250 16.98 -4.78 13.29
N VAL A 251 16.27 -3.91 12.58
CA VAL A 251 14.89 -3.54 12.90
C VAL A 251 13.94 -4.46 12.14
N MET A 252 13.10 -5.19 12.87
CA MET A 252 12.11 -6.13 12.36
C MET A 252 10.81 -5.43 11.99
N TYR A 253 10.37 -4.48 12.83
CA TYR A 253 9.16 -3.69 12.59
C TYR A 253 9.40 -2.22 12.91
N ILE A 254 8.75 -1.35 12.13
CA ILE A 254 8.63 0.08 12.39
C ILE A 254 7.14 0.36 12.42
N GLN A 255 6.64 1.03 13.45
CA GLN A 255 5.24 1.45 13.55
C GLN A 255 5.17 2.93 13.94
N CYS A 256 4.22 3.69 13.40
CA CYS A 256 4.06 5.12 13.68
C CYS A 256 2.60 5.47 13.99
N GLY A 257 2.37 6.64 14.59
CA GLY A 257 1.01 7.17 14.82
C GLY A 257 0.59 7.28 16.28
N LEU A 258 1.47 6.94 17.23
CA LEU A 258 1.27 7.31 18.63
C LEU A 258 1.33 8.84 18.76
N GLN A 259 0.28 9.43 19.35
CA GLN A 259 0.20 10.85 19.66
C GLN A 259 0.03 11.02 21.17
N TYR A 260 1.01 11.67 21.81
CA TYR A 260 0.86 12.10 23.20
C TYR A 260 0.19 13.47 23.23
N SER A 261 -0.76 13.68 24.13
CA SER A 261 -1.49 14.95 24.31
C SER A 261 -0.59 16.16 24.60
N THR A 262 0.68 15.93 24.92
CA THR A 262 1.72 16.93 25.21
C THR A 262 2.74 17.14 24.08
N GLN A 263 2.69 16.37 22.99
CA GLN A 263 3.67 16.43 21.89
C GLN A 263 3.00 16.67 20.53
N SER A 264 3.41 17.74 19.84
CA SER A 264 2.91 18.08 18.49
C SER A 264 3.58 17.27 17.35
N SER A 265 4.55 16.41 17.67
CA SER A 265 5.24 15.55 16.70
C SER A 265 4.76 14.10 16.83
N PRO A 266 4.64 13.35 15.73
CA PRO A 266 4.27 11.94 15.79
C PRO A 266 5.37 11.11 16.47
N VAL A 267 4.96 10.04 17.14
CA VAL A 267 5.86 9.06 17.77
C VAL A 267 5.80 7.73 17.02
N CYS A 268 6.98 7.16 16.82
CA CYS A 268 7.17 5.88 16.14
C CYS A 268 7.92 4.90 17.05
N LEU A 269 7.52 3.63 17.00
CA LEU A 269 8.22 2.51 17.62
C LEU A 269 9.15 1.87 16.60
N LEU A 270 10.41 1.68 16.99
CA LEU A 270 11.40 0.85 16.31
C LEU A 270 11.53 -0.44 17.09
N ILE A 271 11.27 -1.58 16.46
CA ILE A 271 11.20 -2.90 17.10
C ILE A 271 12.26 -3.81 16.48
N SER A 272 13.18 -4.26 17.31
CA SER A 272 14.26 -5.20 17.00
C SER A 272 14.14 -6.45 17.86
N LYS A 273 15.03 -7.44 17.72
CA LYS A 273 14.90 -8.75 18.39
C LYS A 273 14.93 -8.66 19.93
N SER A 274 15.63 -7.66 20.47
CA SER A 274 15.80 -7.43 21.92
C SER A 274 15.40 -6.02 22.38
N ILE A 275 15.05 -5.12 21.45
CA ILE A 275 14.80 -3.69 21.77
C ILE A 275 13.45 -3.23 21.21
N LEU A 276 12.62 -2.69 22.09
CA LEU A 276 11.53 -1.78 21.74
C LEU A 276 12.02 -0.34 22.02
N MET A 277 11.90 0.57 21.06
CA MET A 277 12.34 1.97 21.23
C MET A 277 11.34 2.96 20.63
N ALA A 278 10.82 3.86 21.44
CA ALA A 278 10.03 4.99 20.97
C ALA A 278 10.95 6.14 20.53
N VAL A 279 10.68 6.69 19.34
CA VAL A 279 11.39 7.84 18.78
C VAL A 279 10.42 8.93 18.33
N ASN A 280 10.88 10.18 18.41
CA ASN A 280 10.21 11.31 17.78
C ASN A 280 10.35 11.19 16.25
N GLY A 281 9.25 11.04 15.53
CA GLY A 281 9.21 10.74 14.09
C GLY A 281 9.89 11.79 13.22
N THR A 282 9.81 13.07 13.60
CA THR A 282 10.43 14.20 12.88
C THR A 282 11.95 14.27 13.03
N THR A 283 12.53 13.72 14.12
CA THR A 283 13.95 13.96 14.45
C THR A 283 14.78 12.70 14.77
N GLY A 284 14.16 11.52 14.86
CA GLY A 284 14.83 10.27 15.23
C GLY A 284 15.35 10.19 16.67
N LYS A 285 15.15 11.25 17.46
CA LYS A 285 15.57 11.33 18.87
C LYS A 285 14.86 10.26 19.71
N ASN A 286 15.61 9.63 20.60
CA ASN A 286 15.08 8.63 21.55
C ASN A 286 14.13 9.31 22.54
N LEU A 287 12.98 8.68 22.82
CA LEU A 287 12.02 9.11 23.84
C LEU A 287 12.02 8.12 25.01
N SER A 288 11.88 6.82 24.72
CA SER A 288 11.97 5.73 25.69
C SER A 288 12.47 4.45 25.01
N SER A 289 13.03 3.52 25.79
CA SER A 289 13.39 2.20 25.27
C SER A 289 13.30 1.14 26.34
N LEU A 290 12.72 0.00 25.96
CA LEU A 290 12.56 -1.20 26.78
C LEU A 290 13.45 -2.30 26.19
N GLN A 291 14.21 -2.98 27.05
CA GLN A 291 14.92 -4.20 26.67
C GLN A 291 14.00 -5.39 26.95
N LEU A 292 13.76 -6.22 25.93
CA LEU A 292 13.04 -7.48 26.02
C LEU A 292 13.94 -8.59 25.47
N LYS A 293 13.54 -9.84 25.61
CA LYS A 293 14.22 -10.97 24.93
C LYS A 293 13.29 -11.56 23.90
N ASN A 294 13.83 -11.81 22.70
CA ASN A 294 13.19 -12.52 21.61
C ASN A 294 11.78 -11.99 21.27
N ILE A 295 11.70 -10.73 20.87
CA ILE A 295 10.48 -10.18 20.27
C ILE A 295 10.19 -10.94 18.96
N GLU A 296 8.92 -11.30 18.75
CA GLU A 296 8.43 -11.93 17.51
C GLU A 296 7.26 -11.17 16.85
N SER A 297 6.72 -10.12 17.49
CA SER A 297 5.53 -9.42 17.01
C SER A 297 5.71 -7.92 16.87
N GLN A 298 4.81 -7.32 16.10
CA GLN A 298 4.49 -5.90 16.20
C GLN A 298 3.90 -5.58 17.59
N ALA A 299 3.91 -4.31 17.97
CA ALA A 299 3.16 -3.82 19.12
C ALA A 299 1.68 -3.62 18.75
N VAL A 300 0.78 -3.94 19.67
CA VAL A 300 -0.68 -3.76 19.52
C VAL A 300 -1.15 -2.64 20.44
N LEU A 301 -1.92 -1.69 19.92
CA LEU A 301 -2.51 -0.61 20.70
C LEU A 301 -3.61 -1.17 21.63
N LEU A 302 -3.57 -0.78 22.91
CA LEU A 302 -4.53 -1.17 23.94
C LEU A 302 -5.34 0.06 24.43
N PRO A 303 -6.50 -0.13 25.08
CA PRO A 303 -7.04 0.92 25.95
C PRO A 303 -6.04 1.27 27.06
N ASP A 304 -6.16 2.48 27.62
CA ASP A 304 -5.47 2.88 28.86
C ASP A 304 -5.76 1.88 30.01
N LEU A 305 -4.69 1.30 30.56
CA LEU A 305 -4.74 0.35 31.68
C LEU A 305 -4.23 0.97 33.00
N GLN A 306 -3.67 2.18 32.96
CA GLN A 306 -3.02 2.84 34.11
C GLN A 306 -3.83 4.00 34.69
N GLY A 307 -4.78 4.54 33.92
CA GLY A 307 -5.59 5.72 34.26
C GLY A 307 -4.91 7.05 33.92
N ASP A 308 -3.87 7.05 33.09
CA ASP A 308 -3.12 8.27 32.70
C ASP A 308 -3.64 8.94 31.42
N SER A 309 -4.70 8.39 30.82
CA SER A 309 -5.31 8.82 29.54
C SER A 309 -4.46 8.59 28.28
N VAL A 310 -3.40 7.78 28.35
CA VAL A 310 -2.61 7.35 27.19
C VAL A 310 -2.92 5.89 26.84
N PRO A 311 -3.19 5.55 25.56
CA PRO A 311 -3.32 4.15 25.12
C PRO A 311 -2.03 3.35 25.35
N ASP A 312 -2.15 2.21 26.04
CA ASP A 312 -1.03 1.31 26.32
C ASP A 312 -0.70 0.39 25.14
N LEU A 313 0.33 -0.45 25.29
CA LEU A 313 0.81 -1.37 24.27
C LEU A 313 0.89 -2.82 24.78
N LEU A 314 0.64 -3.77 23.88
CA LEU A 314 0.95 -5.19 24.07
C LEU A 314 2.05 -5.60 23.07
N ILE A 315 2.99 -6.43 23.51
CA ILE A 315 3.99 -7.04 22.63
C ILE A 315 4.22 -8.51 23.02
N ALA A 316 4.46 -9.38 22.04
CA ALA A 316 4.72 -10.80 22.27
C ALA A 316 6.19 -11.16 22.05
N THR A 317 6.69 -11.98 22.95
CA THR A 317 8.04 -12.56 22.91
C THR A 317 7.97 -14.08 22.93
N LEU A 318 8.88 -14.75 22.22
CA LEU A 318 9.00 -16.21 22.23
C LEU A 318 10.40 -16.61 22.74
N PRO A 319 10.51 -17.09 23.99
CA PRO A 319 11.76 -17.63 24.51
C PRO A 319 12.33 -18.72 23.59
N THR A 320 13.65 -18.75 23.46
CA THR A 320 14.40 -19.75 22.68
C THR A 320 14.81 -20.97 23.51
N ASP A 321 14.38 -21.02 24.77
CA ASP A 321 14.61 -22.16 25.66
C ASP A 321 13.63 -23.30 25.31
N GLU A 322 13.86 -24.51 25.82
CA GLU A 322 13.15 -25.75 25.40
C GLU A 322 11.62 -25.73 25.58
N THR A 323 11.09 -24.76 26.34
CA THR A 323 9.66 -24.47 26.44
C THR A 323 9.27 -23.33 25.49
N LEU A 324 8.44 -23.65 24.47
CA LEU A 324 7.83 -22.69 23.53
C LEU A 324 6.71 -21.85 24.19
N ASP A 325 7.06 -21.22 25.31
CA ASP A 325 6.16 -20.46 26.19
C ASP A 325 6.06 -19.00 25.72
N LEU A 326 5.15 -18.75 24.76
CA LEU A 326 4.85 -17.40 24.29
C LEU A 326 4.51 -16.49 25.47
N SER A 327 5.21 -15.37 25.62
CA SER A 327 4.96 -14.41 26.70
C SER A 327 4.40 -13.10 26.16
N LEU A 328 3.26 -12.67 26.71
CA LEU A 328 2.65 -11.39 26.40
C LEU A 328 3.07 -10.36 27.45
N THR A 329 3.69 -9.27 27.00
CA THR A 329 4.21 -8.19 27.84
C THR A 329 3.37 -6.94 27.63
N LEU A 330 2.82 -6.40 28.72
CA LEU A 330 2.15 -5.09 28.74
C LEU A 330 3.22 -3.99 28.87
N VAL A 331 3.08 -2.91 28.10
CA VAL A 331 4.01 -1.78 28.09
C VAL A 331 3.22 -0.48 28.15
N SER A 332 3.62 0.40 29.06
CA SER A 332 3.07 1.74 29.26
C SER A 332 3.19 2.57 28.00
N GLY A 333 2.07 3.10 27.50
CA GLY A 333 2.07 4.03 26.38
C GLY A 333 2.85 5.30 26.71
N LEU A 334 2.60 5.89 27.88
CA LEU A 334 3.22 7.15 28.31
C LEU A 334 4.73 7.04 28.58
N THR A 335 5.16 5.98 29.27
CA THR A 335 6.56 5.88 29.76
C THR A 335 7.44 4.93 28.95
N GLY A 336 6.85 4.02 28.16
CA GLY A 336 7.56 2.90 27.54
C GLY A 336 8.07 1.84 28.53
N THR A 337 7.64 1.87 29.81
CA THR A 337 8.05 0.87 30.81
C THR A 337 7.08 -0.30 30.87
N GLN A 338 7.56 -1.49 31.26
CA GLN A 338 6.73 -2.68 31.41
C GLN A 338 5.68 -2.52 32.53
N ILE A 339 4.42 -2.87 32.26
CA ILE A 339 3.34 -2.91 33.25
C ILE A 339 3.28 -4.31 33.86
N GLY A 340 3.62 -4.44 35.15
CA GLY A 340 3.61 -5.72 35.85
C GLY A 340 4.71 -6.67 35.40
N ARG A 341 4.41 -7.97 35.30
CA ARG A 341 5.30 -9.03 34.76
C ARG A 341 4.77 -9.58 33.42
N PRO A 342 5.63 -10.15 32.55
CA PRO A 342 5.18 -10.88 31.36
C PRO A 342 4.26 -12.05 31.72
N VAL A 343 3.29 -12.33 30.86
CA VAL A 343 2.31 -13.41 31.04
C VAL A 343 2.61 -14.51 30.02
N SER A 344 3.22 -15.60 30.49
CA SER A 344 3.56 -16.76 29.64
C SER A 344 2.38 -17.71 29.41
N PHE A 345 2.40 -18.34 28.24
CA PHE A 345 1.40 -19.26 27.73
C PHE A 345 2.09 -20.46 27.09
N SER A 346 1.95 -21.64 27.71
CA SER A 346 2.51 -22.88 27.17
C SER A 346 1.67 -23.39 25.99
N PHE A 347 2.30 -23.47 24.82
CA PHE A 347 1.66 -23.95 23.59
C PHE A 347 2.11 -25.36 23.22
N THR A 348 1.14 -26.23 22.97
CA THR A 348 1.35 -27.57 22.38
C THR A 348 1.23 -27.57 20.85
N GLY A 349 1.23 -26.38 20.23
CA GLY A 349 1.05 -26.18 18.80
C GLY A 349 2.35 -25.76 18.14
N GLN A 350 2.68 -26.38 17.00
CA GLN A 350 3.77 -25.97 16.13
C GLN A 350 3.23 -25.09 15.00
N GLY A 351 4.07 -24.21 14.47
CA GLY A 351 3.75 -23.31 13.37
C GLY A 351 4.18 -21.86 13.64
N LYS A 352 3.88 -20.99 12.67
CA LYS A 352 4.13 -19.55 12.73
C LYS A 352 3.37 -18.89 13.89
N LEU A 353 3.94 -17.83 14.47
CA LEU A 353 3.24 -16.99 15.44
C LEU A 353 2.14 -16.18 14.76
N ILE A 354 0.91 -16.36 15.24
CA ILE A 354 -0.26 -15.59 14.85
C ILE A 354 -0.58 -14.59 15.96
N GLY A 355 -0.72 -13.32 15.60
CA GLY A 355 -1.01 -12.22 16.52
C GLY A 355 0.22 -11.76 17.34
N PRO A 356 0.00 -11.08 18.48
CA PRO A 356 -1.30 -10.79 19.08
C PRO A 356 -2.14 -9.82 18.23
N LEU A 357 -3.46 -9.90 18.36
CA LEU A 357 -4.43 -8.95 17.80
C LEU A 357 -5.44 -8.57 18.88
N LEU A 358 -5.76 -7.28 19.02
CA LEU A 358 -6.83 -6.83 19.92
C LEU A 358 -8.20 -6.94 19.22
N HIS A 359 -9.17 -7.55 19.90
CA HIS A 359 -10.57 -7.50 19.54
C HIS A 359 -11.38 -6.77 20.62
N GLN A 360 -12.29 -5.88 20.22
CA GLN A 360 -13.33 -5.35 21.10
C GLN A 360 -14.71 -5.85 20.64
N THR A 361 -15.41 -6.56 21.51
CA THR A 361 -16.74 -7.10 21.18
C THR A 361 -17.80 -5.99 21.07
N PRO A 362 -19.00 -6.28 20.52
CA PRO A 362 -20.14 -5.35 20.53
C PRO A 362 -20.64 -4.92 21.92
N LYS A 363 -20.14 -5.52 23.02
CA LYS A 363 -20.38 -5.09 24.40
C LYS A 363 -19.25 -4.24 25.00
N GLY A 364 -18.21 -3.94 24.23
CA GLY A 364 -17.07 -3.14 24.65
C GLY A 364 -16.00 -3.94 25.42
N ALA A 365 -16.19 -5.24 25.61
CA ALA A 365 -15.21 -6.12 26.27
C ALA A 365 -14.00 -6.37 25.35
N TYR A 366 -12.81 -6.46 25.93
CA TYR A 366 -11.56 -6.64 25.20
C TYR A 366 -10.98 -8.05 25.34
N TYR A 367 -10.61 -8.64 24.20
CA TYR A 367 -9.95 -9.95 24.10
C TYR A 367 -8.72 -9.84 23.19
N VAL A 368 -7.67 -10.61 23.48
CA VAL A 368 -6.47 -10.71 22.64
C VAL A 368 -6.48 -12.06 21.95
N LEU A 369 -6.38 -12.06 20.61
CA LEU A 369 -6.29 -13.24 19.75
C LEU A 369 -4.82 -13.55 19.43
N PHE A 370 -4.39 -14.79 19.61
CA PHE A 370 -3.00 -15.22 19.38
C PHE A 370 -2.84 -16.75 19.30
N GLY A 371 -1.69 -17.23 18.82
CA GLY A 371 -1.28 -18.62 18.99
C GLY A 371 -0.20 -19.10 18.01
N LEU A 372 0.20 -20.36 18.13
CA LEU A 372 1.16 -21.05 17.27
C LEU A 372 0.46 -22.20 16.52
N GLY A 373 0.29 -22.04 15.21
CA GLY A 373 -0.45 -22.97 14.33
C GLY A 373 -1.98 -23.01 14.55
N ASN A 374 -2.44 -22.95 15.81
CA ASN A 374 -3.85 -22.84 16.20
C ASN A 374 -4.11 -21.51 16.92
N VAL A 375 -5.30 -20.92 16.74
CA VAL A 375 -5.62 -19.58 17.26
C VAL A 375 -6.56 -19.66 18.46
N GLN A 376 -6.19 -18.99 19.54
CA GLN A 376 -6.96 -18.84 20.77
C GLN A 376 -7.20 -17.36 21.08
N ALA A 377 -8.09 -17.10 22.04
CA ALA A 377 -8.25 -15.79 22.64
C ALA A 377 -8.34 -15.86 24.16
N ILE A 378 -7.90 -14.81 24.83
CA ILE A 378 -8.06 -14.58 26.28
C ILE A 378 -8.60 -13.16 26.51
N SER A 379 -9.29 -12.90 27.62
CA SER A 379 -9.67 -11.53 27.96
C SER A 379 -8.44 -10.71 28.33
N LEU A 380 -8.39 -9.45 27.89
CA LEU A 380 -7.36 -8.49 28.30
C LEU A 380 -7.39 -8.24 29.82
N CYS A 381 -8.58 -8.38 30.44
CA CYS A 381 -8.77 -8.37 31.88
C CYS A 381 -7.95 -9.47 32.59
N ASP A 382 -7.96 -10.70 32.04
CA ASP A 382 -7.22 -11.83 32.60
C ASP A 382 -5.70 -11.69 32.41
N ILE A 383 -5.24 -11.05 31.30
CA ILE A 383 -3.83 -10.68 31.11
C ILE A 383 -3.41 -9.67 32.17
N TYR A 384 -4.17 -8.57 32.32
CA TYR A 384 -3.88 -7.52 33.30
C TYR A 384 -3.78 -8.06 34.73
N ILE A 385 -4.72 -8.92 35.15
CA ILE A 385 -4.71 -9.55 36.47
C ILE A 385 -3.49 -10.47 36.65
N ARG A 386 -3.09 -11.25 35.62
CA ARG A 386 -1.89 -12.11 35.69
C ARG A 386 -0.59 -11.31 35.75
N ALA A 387 -0.52 -10.19 35.03
CA ALA A 387 0.63 -9.30 34.94
C ALA A 387 0.82 -8.48 36.22
N THR A 388 -0.24 -7.87 36.76
CA THR A 388 -0.15 -6.93 37.89
C THR A 388 -0.43 -7.57 39.24
N GLY A 389 -1.28 -8.61 39.30
CA GLY A 389 -1.85 -9.14 40.54
C GLY A 389 -2.82 -8.18 41.25
N GLN A 390 -3.19 -7.05 40.63
CA GLN A 390 -3.93 -5.98 41.30
C GLN A 390 -5.45 -6.07 41.08
N THR A 391 -6.19 -5.72 42.13
CA THR A 391 -7.58 -5.28 42.08
C THR A 391 -7.71 -3.98 42.91
N PRO A 392 -8.61 -3.03 42.56
CA PRO A 392 -9.59 -3.06 41.48
C PRO A 392 -8.98 -3.05 40.07
N VAL A 393 -9.76 -3.50 39.11
CA VAL A 393 -9.40 -3.57 37.68
C VAL A 393 -9.80 -2.25 36.99
N PRO A 394 -8.97 -1.70 36.06
CA PRO A 394 -9.30 -0.50 35.30
C PRO A 394 -10.68 -0.55 34.63
N GLN A 395 -11.40 0.57 34.61
CA GLN A 395 -12.80 0.62 34.16
C GLN A 395 -12.99 0.08 32.72
N ALA A 396 -12.02 0.31 31.84
CA ALA A 396 -12.02 -0.22 30.46
C ALA A 396 -12.04 -1.76 30.39
N LEU A 397 -11.55 -2.46 31.42
CA LEU A 397 -11.45 -3.92 31.49
C LEU A 397 -12.54 -4.57 32.37
N GLN A 398 -13.44 -3.79 32.95
CA GLN A 398 -14.55 -4.31 33.77
C GLN A 398 -15.70 -4.89 32.91
N MET A 399 -15.78 -4.50 31.64
CA MET A 399 -16.79 -5.01 30.70
C MET A 399 -16.49 -6.45 30.27
N LYS A 400 -17.52 -7.30 30.28
CA LYS A 400 -17.49 -8.68 29.78
C LYS A 400 -18.63 -8.91 28.80
N ASP A 401 -18.44 -9.80 27.83
CA ASP A 401 -19.47 -10.15 26.85
C ASP A 401 -20.04 -11.56 27.14
N PRO A 402 -21.32 -11.68 27.57
CA PRO A 402 -21.95 -12.97 27.84
C PRO A 402 -22.14 -13.88 26.62
N GLY A 403 -21.86 -13.40 25.41
CA GLY A 403 -21.72 -14.24 24.21
C GLY A 403 -20.35 -14.92 24.19
N TRP A 404 -19.27 -14.17 24.35
CA TRP A 404 -17.90 -14.68 24.33
C TRP A 404 -17.58 -15.56 25.55
N GLU A 405 -18.00 -15.18 26.75
CA GLU A 405 -17.75 -16.00 27.95
C GLU A 405 -18.43 -17.39 27.90
N LYS A 406 -19.43 -17.60 27.02
CA LYS A 406 -20.05 -18.92 26.77
C LYS A 406 -19.26 -19.81 25.80
N LEU A 407 -18.29 -19.24 25.07
CA LEU A 407 -17.39 -19.96 24.16
C LEU A 407 -16.11 -20.42 24.88
N ARG A 408 -15.99 -20.08 26.17
CA ARG A 408 -14.93 -20.48 27.08
C ARG A 408 -15.10 -21.95 27.48
N THR A 409 -14.02 -22.72 27.48
CA THR A 409 -14.07 -24.11 27.96
C THR A 409 -14.03 -24.16 29.50
N ASN A 410 -14.85 -25.02 30.11
CA ASN A 410 -15.07 -25.08 31.57
C ASN A 410 -13.82 -25.22 32.45
N SER A 411 -12.68 -25.61 31.87
CA SER A 411 -11.40 -25.84 32.56
C SER A 411 -10.29 -24.86 32.16
N SER A 412 -10.54 -23.88 31.28
CA SER A 412 -9.48 -23.00 30.76
C SER A 412 -9.87 -21.52 30.73
N SER A 413 -8.85 -20.66 30.72
CA SER A 413 -9.05 -19.22 30.52
C SER A 413 -9.36 -18.83 29.07
N PHE A 414 -9.37 -19.76 28.13
CA PHE A 414 -9.30 -19.47 26.70
C PHE A 414 -10.60 -19.76 25.95
N ILE A 415 -10.76 -19.03 24.85
CA ILE A 415 -11.77 -19.26 23.81
C ILE A 415 -10.99 -19.73 22.57
N HIS A 416 -11.43 -20.82 21.94
CA HIS A 416 -10.79 -21.30 20.71
C HIS A 416 -11.37 -20.57 19.49
N ILE A 417 -10.51 -19.88 18.73
CA ILE A 417 -10.90 -19.18 17.49
C ILE A 417 -10.79 -20.13 16.29
N TYR A 418 -9.67 -20.86 16.22
CA TYR A 418 -9.44 -21.92 15.26
C TYR A 418 -8.74 -23.09 15.95
N ARG A 419 -9.25 -24.30 15.71
CA ARG A 419 -8.64 -25.55 16.16
C ARG A 419 -8.74 -26.59 15.04
N GLY A 420 -7.63 -26.79 14.32
CA GLY A 420 -7.55 -27.70 13.18
C GLY A 420 -6.34 -28.65 13.26
N SER A 421 -6.26 -29.56 12.31
CA SER A 421 -5.07 -30.38 12.01
C SER A 421 -4.07 -29.65 11.12
N GLU A 422 -4.47 -28.52 10.54
CA GLU A 422 -3.71 -27.71 9.59
C GLU A 422 -3.23 -26.43 10.28
N SER A 423 -2.02 -25.97 9.99
CA SER A 423 -1.48 -24.73 10.53
C SER A 423 -2.19 -23.51 9.94
N VAL A 424 -2.42 -22.49 10.78
CA VAL A 424 -2.80 -21.14 10.36
C VAL A 424 -1.53 -20.39 9.96
N GLU A 425 -1.53 -19.88 8.72
CA GLU A 425 -0.42 -19.09 8.17
C GLU A 425 -0.67 -17.57 8.30
N PHE A 426 -1.94 -17.17 8.25
CA PHE A 426 -2.37 -15.78 8.29
C PHE A 426 -3.71 -15.63 9.02
N LEU A 427 -3.84 -14.57 9.83
CA LEU A 427 -5.08 -14.12 10.46
C LEU A 427 -5.11 -12.59 10.44
N HIS A 428 -6.10 -12.00 9.77
CA HIS A 428 -6.17 -10.55 9.59
C HIS A 428 -7.59 -10.00 9.77
N PRO A 429 -7.74 -8.84 10.42
CA PRO A 429 -8.91 -7.98 10.31
C PRO A 429 -9.39 -7.77 8.87
N LEU A 430 -10.66 -8.04 8.60
CA LEU A 430 -11.33 -7.77 7.33
C LEU A 430 -11.66 -6.27 7.22
N VAL A 431 -10.63 -5.43 6.98
CA VAL A 431 -10.72 -3.96 6.93
C VAL A 431 -9.95 -3.42 5.72
N ALA A 432 -10.49 -2.38 5.09
CA ALA A 432 -9.86 -1.73 3.93
C ALA A 432 -8.52 -1.11 4.33
N GLY A 433 -7.48 -1.33 3.51
CA GLY A 433 -6.13 -0.83 3.81
C GLY A 433 -5.43 -1.52 4.99
N PHE A 434 -5.97 -2.65 5.49
CA PHE A 434 -5.25 -3.54 6.38
C PHE A 434 -4.33 -4.48 5.56
N GLY A 435 -3.03 -4.48 5.86
CA GLY A 435 -1.99 -5.09 5.00
C GLY A 435 -1.40 -4.09 4.00
N ASN A 436 -0.20 -4.38 3.47
CA ASN A 436 0.63 -3.46 2.66
C ASN A 436 1.17 -2.23 3.43
N ASN A 437 1.87 -2.50 4.55
CA ASN A 437 2.85 -1.60 5.18
C ASN A 437 2.37 -0.25 5.76
N ARG A 438 1.07 -0.10 6.01
CA ARG A 438 0.56 0.86 7.00
C ARG A 438 0.66 0.31 8.42
N ASN A 439 1.90 0.24 8.90
CA ASN A 439 2.24 -0.13 10.27
C ASN A 439 1.87 1.01 11.24
N ASN A 440 0.58 1.09 11.58
CA ASN A 440 -0.05 2.26 12.17
C ASN A 440 -0.58 2.00 13.60
N LEU A 441 -0.31 2.93 14.51
CA LEU A 441 -0.70 2.93 15.93
C LEU A 441 -1.70 4.06 16.27
N ASP A 442 -2.28 4.73 15.27
CA ASP A 442 -3.36 5.68 15.50
C ASP A 442 -4.64 4.96 15.99
N MET A 443 -5.43 5.67 16.79
CA MET A 443 -6.61 5.13 17.45
C MET A 443 -7.73 4.74 16.47
N VAL A 444 -7.88 5.42 15.32
CA VAL A 444 -8.97 5.20 14.36
C VAL A 444 -8.75 3.90 13.57
N SER A 445 -7.54 3.68 13.06
CA SER A 445 -7.20 2.43 12.35
C SER A 445 -7.23 1.21 13.28
N ASN A 446 -6.73 1.34 14.50
CA ASN A 446 -6.76 0.25 15.48
C ASN A 446 -8.19 -0.04 15.97
N PHE A 447 -9.05 0.98 16.11
CA PHE A 447 -10.45 0.80 16.49
C PHE A 447 -11.25 0.04 15.42
N SER A 448 -11.08 0.33 14.13
CA SER A 448 -11.78 -0.39 13.06
C SER A 448 -11.28 -1.84 12.95
N ALA A 449 -9.97 -2.07 13.00
CA ALA A 449 -9.37 -3.40 13.03
C ALA A 449 -9.83 -4.25 14.22
N SER A 450 -10.03 -3.65 15.40
CA SER A 450 -10.52 -4.36 16.58
C SER A 450 -11.99 -4.83 16.49
N LYS A 451 -12.74 -4.33 15.49
CA LYS A 451 -14.19 -4.52 15.32
C LYS A 451 -14.58 -5.07 13.95
N SER A 452 -13.66 -5.74 13.28
CA SER A 452 -13.94 -6.44 12.02
C SER A 452 -14.18 -7.93 12.25
N ASP A 453 -14.83 -8.57 11.28
CA ASP A 453 -14.67 -10.01 11.07
C ASP A 453 -13.21 -10.31 10.64
N TRP A 454 -12.81 -11.58 10.57
CA TRP A 454 -11.42 -11.98 10.27
C TRP A 454 -11.29 -12.85 9.03
N VAL A 455 -10.25 -12.61 8.24
CA VAL A 455 -9.75 -13.54 7.23
C VAL A 455 -8.75 -14.49 7.89
N LEU A 456 -8.94 -15.78 7.71
CA LEU A 456 -8.04 -16.85 8.12
C LEU A 456 -7.51 -17.59 6.88
N VAL A 457 -6.20 -17.77 6.78
CA VAL A 457 -5.57 -18.67 5.79
C VAL A 457 -4.86 -19.79 6.52
N TYR A 458 -5.12 -21.04 6.12
CA TYR A 458 -4.62 -22.23 6.81
C TYR A 458 -4.42 -23.43 5.87
N GLY A 459 -3.55 -24.37 6.27
CA GLY A 459 -3.22 -25.57 5.50
C GLY A 459 -2.67 -25.27 4.12
N THR A 460 -1.94 -24.15 4.00
CA THR A 460 -1.44 -23.46 2.79
C THR A 460 -2.46 -23.16 1.67
N SER A 461 -3.64 -23.77 1.67
CA SER A 461 -4.55 -23.86 0.53
C SER A 461 -5.93 -23.23 0.77
N LYS A 462 -6.32 -23.01 2.04
CA LYS A 462 -7.69 -22.66 2.42
C LYS A 462 -7.80 -21.27 2.98
N VAL A 463 -8.76 -20.50 2.45
CA VAL A 463 -9.15 -19.18 2.95
C VAL A 463 -10.53 -19.27 3.59
N SER A 464 -10.78 -18.52 4.66
CA SER A 464 -12.09 -18.49 5.32
C SER A 464 -12.33 -17.17 6.04
N VAL A 465 -13.55 -16.64 5.95
CA VAL A 465 -13.99 -15.52 6.80
C VAL A 465 -14.64 -16.06 8.07
N ILE A 466 -14.23 -15.54 9.23
CA ILE A 466 -14.75 -15.85 10.57
C ILE A 466 -15.42 -14.61 11.15
N LYS A 467 -16.66 -14.75 11.63
CA LYS A 467 -17.44 -13.66 12.21
C LYS A 467 -16.98 -13.33 13.63
N GLN A 468 -16.74 -12.06 13.93
CA GLN A 468 -16.29 -11.62 15.26
C GLN A 468 -17.32 -11.87 16.36
N ARG A 469 -18.61 -11.86 16.01
CA ARG A 469 -19.72 -11.83 16.97
C ARG A 469 -19.93 -13.18 17.66
N ASP A 470 -19.75 -14.26 16.92
CA ASP A 470 -20.09 -15.63 17.33
C ASP A 470 -19.02 -16.67 16.93
N ILE A 471 -17.90 -16.21 16.38
CA ILE A 471 -16.72 -17.02 15.98
C ILE A 471 -17.09 -18.08 14.92
N ARG A 472 -18.23 -17.88 14.22
CA ARG A 472 -18.66 -18.80 13.16
C ARG A 472 -17.97 -18.48 11.86
N LYS A 473 -17.49 -19.53 11.19
CA LYS A 473 -17.05 -19.43 9.80
C LYS A 473 -18.24 -19.07 8.90
N LYS A 474 -18.05 -18.08 8.02
CA LYS A 474 -19.03 -17.62 7.03
C LYS A 474 -18.99 -18.49 5.76
N TRP A 475 -17.80 -18.71 5.21
CA TRP A 475 -17.53 -19.55 4.04
C TRP A 475 -16.09 -20.09 4.07
N THR A 476 -15.79 -21.10 3.24
CA THR A 476 -14.42 -21.59 2.96
C THR A 476 -14.20 -21.57 1.45
N PHE A 477 -13.04 -21.10 0.99
CA PHE A 477 -12.53 -21.32 -0.36
C PHE A 477 -11.23 -22.13 -0.27
N SER A 478 -10.93 -22.92 -1.30
CA SER A 478 -9.71 -23.72 -1.42
C SER A 478 -9.07 -23.48 -2.79
N SER A 479 -7.75 -23.29 -2.83
CA SER A 479 -6.94 -23.18 -4.04
C SER A 479 -5.67 -24.03 -3.92
N GLU A 480 -4.81 -23.96 -4.93
CA GLU A 480 -3.39 -24.31 -4.83
C GLU A 480 -2.66 -23.42 -3.79
N PRO A 481 -1.44 -23.79 -3.33
CA PRO A 481 -0.74 -23.12 -2.23
C PRO A 481 -0.62 -21.59 -2.33
N ILE A 482 -1.24 -20.92 -1.36
CA ILE A 482 -1.35 -19.46 -1.24
C ILE A 482 -0.12 -18.94 -0.49
N HIS A 483 0.90 -18.52 -1.26
CA HIS A 483 2.17 -18.03 -0.72
C HIS A 483 2.17 -16.55 -0.30
N SER A 484 1.08 -15.81 -0.58
CA SER A 484 0.97 -14.36 -0.34
C SER A 484 -0.14 -14.01 0.65
N GLN A 485 0.04 -12.94 1.44
CA GLN A 485 -1.03 -12.43 2.29
C GLN A 485 -2.20 -11.91 1.42
N PRO A 486 -3.46 -12.29 1.68
CA PRO A 486 -4.60 -11.74 0.96
C PRO A 486 -4.75 -10.23 1.13
N ALA A 487 -4.97 -9.53 0.02
CA ALA A 487 -5.13 -8.09 -0.06
C ALA A 487 -6.61 -7.72 -0.22
N LEU A 488 -7.08 -6.76 0.58
CA LEU A 488 -8.51 -6.49 0.79
C LEU A 488 -8.98 -5.25 0.03
N GLY A 489 -10.02 -5.39 -0.81
CA GLY A 489 -10.55 -4.30 -1.63
C GLY A 489 -11.96 -4.52 -2.15
N HIS A 490 -12.63 -3.47 -2.61
CA HIS A 490 -13.95 -3.57 -3.23
C HIS A 490 -13.78 -3.84 -4.74
N PHE A 491 -13.91 -5.11 -5.15
CA PHE A 491 -14.02 -5.49 -6.56
C PHE A 491 -15.49 -5.48 -7.00
N SER A 492 -16.32 -6.10 -6.17
CA SER A 492 -17.78 -6.06 -6.17
C SER A 492 -18.35 -4.64 -5.94
N ALA A 493 -19.65 -4.49 -6.16
CA ALA A 493 -20.43 -3.27 -5.90
C ALA A 493 -21.40 -3.42 -4.71
N ASP A 494 -21.32 -4.51 -3.94
CA ASP A 494 -22.16 -4.77 -2.76
C ASP A 494 -21.72 -4.02 -1.48
N GLY A 495 -20.49 -3.48 -1.48
CA GLY A 495 -19.91 -2.75 -0.34
C GLY A 495 -19.17 -3.63 0.67
N ILE A 496 -18.98 -4.93 0.39
CA ILE A 496 -18.15 -5.84 1.18
C ILE A 496 -16.73 -5.86 0.61
N LEU A 497 -15.75 -6.29 1.40
CA LEU A 497 -14.34 -6.38 0.99
C LEU A 497 -14.04 -7.76 0.41
N ASP A 498 -13.67 -7.77 -0.85
CA ASP A 498 -13.19 -8.93 -1.60
C ASP A 498 -11.71 -9.19 -1.33
N LEU A 499 -11.28 -10.43 -1.57
CA LEU A 499 -9.95 -10.91 -1.27
C LEU A 499 -9.18 -11.19 -2.57
N PHE A 500 -8.11 -10.43 -2.82
CA PHE A 500 -7.14 -10.70 -3.88
C PHE A 500 -5.93 -11.46 -3.32
N PHE A 501 -5.43 -12.46 -4.03
CA PHE A 501 -4.19 -13.18 -3.67
C PHE A 501 -3.55 -13.80 -4.92
N GLN A 502 -2.29 -14.21 -4.76
CA GLN A 502 -1.50 -14.87 -5.80
C GLN A 502 -1.00 -16.22 -5.28
N HIS A 503 -1.15 -17.27 -6.10
CA HIS A 503 -0.58 -18.60 -5.87
C HIS A 503 0.25 -19.03 -7.09
N SER A 504 1.20 -19.92 -6.90
CA SER A 504 2.11 -20.35 -7.97
C SER A 504 2.46 -21.83 -7.87
N ALA A 505 2.19 -22.57 -8.93
CA ALA A 505 2.46 -23.99 -9.04
C ALA A 505 2.96 -24.33 -10.46
N ASN A 506 3.87 -25.30 -10.57
CA ASN A 506 4.32 -25.84 -11.87
C ASN A 506 4.82 -24.79 -12.88
N GLY A 507 5.47 -23.72 -12.41
CA GLY A 507 5.96 -22.62 -13.25
C GLY A 507 4.90 -21.62 -13.73
N VAL A 508 3.63 -21.81 -13.35
CA VAL A 508 2.51 -20.87 -13.55
C VAL A 508 2.28 -20.09 -12.27
N MET A 509 1.91 -18.81 -12.39
CA MET A 509 1.34 -18.03 -11.30
C MET A 509 -0.07 -17.58 -11.69
N GLU A 510 -1.03 -17.79 -10.79
CA GLU A 510 -2.41 -17.36 -10.97
C GLU A 510 -2.74 -16.28 -9.94
N ALA A 511 -3.36 -15.20 -10.40
CA ALA A 511 -3.91 -14.15 -9.55
C ALA A 511 -5.44 -14.30 -9.53
N GLN A 512 -6.04 -14.30 -8.34
CA GLN A 512 -7.47 -14.54 -8.14
C GLN A 512 -8.12 -13.45 -7.28
N VAL A 513 -9.42 -13.21 -7.50
CA VAL A 513 -10.29 -12.41 -6.61
C VAL A 513 -11.46 -13.26 -6.13
N ILE A 514 -11.69 -13.30 -4.81
CA ILE A 514 -12.84 -13.95 -4.17
C ILE A 514 -13.79 -12.91 -3.59
N ASP A 515 -15.08 -13.13 -3.84
CA ASP A 515 -16.24 -12.47 -3.23
C ASP A 515 -16.21 -12.55 -1.70
N GLY A 516 -16.12 -11.39 -1.05
CA GLY A 516 -16.12 -11.28 0.42
C GLY A 516 -17.43 -11.72 1.09
N ASP A 517 -18.56 -11.66 0.38
CA ASP A 517 -19.82 -12.15 0.90
C ASP A 517 -19.95 -13.67 0.83
N SER A 518 -19.84 -14.24 -0.37
CA SER A 518 -20.20 -15.65 -0.61
C SER A 518 -19.03 -16.62 -0.74
N GLY A 519 -17.78 -16.14 -0.84
CA GLY A 519 -16.60 -16.98 -1.03
C GLY A 519 -16.46 -17.56 -2.44
N ARG A 520 -17.08 -16.93 -3.45
CA ARG A 520 -17.02 -17.33 -4.86
C ARG A 520 -15.87 -16.64 -5.59
N LEU A 521 -15.28 -17.31 -6.58
CA LEU A 521 -14.32 -16.70 -7.51
C LEU A 521 -15.03 -15.66 -8.39
N LEU A 522 -14.56 -14.40 -8.35
CA LEU A 522 -15.03 -13.29 -9.18
C LEU A 522 -14.15 -13.07 -10.42
N TRP A 523 -12.84 -13.34 -10.30
CA TRP A 523 -11.86 -13.10 -11.36
C TRP A 523 -10.64 -14.01 -11.19
N SER A 524 -10.01 -14.41 -12.31
CA SER A 524 -8.76 -15.17 -12.37
C SER A 524 -7.97 -14.80 -13.64
N ALA A 525 -6.64 -14.76 -13.54
CA ALA A 525 -5.74 -14.73 -14.69
C ALA A 525 -4.42 -15.47 -14.45
N GLU A 526 -3.90 -16.11 -15.51
CA GLU A 526 -2.68 -16.93 -15.51
C GLU A 526 -1.49 -16.20 -16.16
N PHE A 527 -0.35 -16.25 -15.48
CA PHE A 527 0.92 -15.61 -15.87
C PHE A 527 2.07 -16.62 -15.76
N VAL A 528 3.14 -16.39 -16.52
CA VAL A 528 4.41 -17.12 -16.29
C VAL A 528 4.91 -16.76 -14.88
N CYS A 529 5.32 -17.74 -14.08
CA CYS A 529 5.74 -17.47 -12.70
C CYS A 529 6.93 -16.49 -12.68
N PRO A 530 6.85 -15.35 -11.96
CA PRO A 530 7.88 -14.31 -11.98
C PRO A 530 9.12 -14.64 -11.14
N GLY A 531 9.19 -15.81 -10.48
CA GLY A 531 10.22 -16.11 -9.48
C GLY A 531 10.28 -15.02 -8.42
N LEU A 532 9.11 -14.59 -7.94
CA LEU A 532 8.92 -13.52 -6.96
C LEU A 532 7.57 -13.72 -6.27
N VAL A 533 7.59 -13.76 -4.94
CA VAL A 533 6.40 -13.61 -4.09
C VAL A 533 6.46 -12.22 -3.49
N LEU A 534 5.56 -11.33 -3.92
CA LEU A 534 5.39 -9.98 -3.35
C LEU A 534 3.92 -9.76 -3.02
N GLU A 535 3.63 -9.12 -1.90
CA GLU A 535 2.26 -8.78 -1.53
C GLU A 535 1.65 -7.80 -2.53
N ALA A 536 0.39 -8.07 -2.90
CA ALA A 536 -0.39 -7.22 -3.77
C ALA A 536 -1.01 -6.05 -3.00
N SER A 537 -0.90 -4.85 -3.54
CA SER A 537 -1.43 -3.62 -2.94
C SER A 537 -2.82 -3.28 -3.47
N VAL A 538 -3.65 -2.65 -2.65
CA VAL A 538 -5.00 -2.22 -3.02
C VAL A 538 -5.14 -0.72 -2.79
N VAL A 539 -5.78 -0.02 -3.74
CA VAL A 539 -5.99 1.44 -3.65
C VAL A 539 -7.47 1.77 -3.87
N SER A 540 -8.10 2.48 -2.93
CA SER A 540 -9.48 2.92 -3.07
C SER A 540 -9.61 4.09 -4.06
N THR A 541 -10.58 3.98 -4.98
CA THR A 541 -10.93 5.05 -5.90
C THR A 541 -12.10 5.88 -5.38
N LEU A 542 -12.33 7.07 -5.96
CA LEU A 542 -13.49 7.90 -5.65
C LEU A 542 -14.84 7.32 -6.12
N THR A 543 -14.87 6.27 -6.96
CA THR A 543 -16.13 5.61 -7.36
C THR A 543 -16.61 4.56 -6.36
N GLY A 544 -15.83 4.28 -5.31
CA GLY A 544 -16.12 3.25 -4.31
C GLY A 544 -15.42 1.93 -4.56
N GLN A 545 -15.16 1.59 -5.83
CA GLN A 545 -14.34 0.42 -6.21
C GLN A 545 -12.86 0.63 -5.86
N SER A 546 -12.14 -0.47 -5.70
CA SER A 546 -10.69 -0.49 -5.49
C SER A 546 -9.96 -0.95 -6.77
N VAL A 547 -8.74 -0.45 -6.97
CA VAL A 547 -7.78 -1.04 -7.92
C VAL A 547 -6.82 -1.96 -7.19
N PHE A 548 -6.41 -3.03 -7.88
CA PHE A 548 -5.50 -4.05 -7.37
C PHE A 548 -4.18 -3.96 -8.14
N LEU A 549 -3.08 -3.86 -7.40
CA LEU A 549 -1.71 -3.66 -7.89
C LEU A 549 -0.86 -4.88 -7.52
N PHE A 550 -0.39 -5.61 -8.53
CA PHE A 550 0.34 -6.86 -8.31
C PHE A 550 1.48 -7.04 -9.32
N TRP A 551 2.48 -7.84 -8.96
CA TRP A 551 3.60 -8.16 -9.84
C TRP A 551 3.40 -9.53 -10.50
N ALA A 552 3.63 -9.59 -11.81
CA ALA A 552 3.57 -10.81 -12.61
C ALA A 552 4.56 -10.76 -13.78
N SER A 553 4.66 -11.85 -14.54
CA SER A 553 5.36 -11.86 -15.85
C SER A 553 4.34 -11.61 -16.99
N GLU A 554 4.64 -12.04 -18.21
CA GLU A 554 3.65 -12.03 -19.29
C GLU A 554 2.45 -12.98 -19.00
N PRO A 555 1.21 -12.60 -19.36
CA PRO A 555 0.05 -13.49 -19.27
C PRO A 555 0.16 -14.64 -20.27
N ILE A 556 -0.01 -15.88 -19.80
CA ILE A 556 0.25 -17.10 -20.61
C ILE A 556 -0.62 -17.14 -21.87
N LYS A 557 -1.89 -16.74 -21.76
CA LYS A 557 -2.87 -16.81 -22.85
C LYS A 557 -2.55 -15.87 -24.03
N VAL A 558 -1.65 -14.90 -23.85
CA VAL A 558 -1.19 -13.97 -24.90
C VAL A 558 -0.09 -14.58 -25.79
N GLN A 559 0.63 -15.61 -25.33
CA GLN A 559 1.79 -16.16 -26.05
C GLN A 559 1.46 -16.95 -27.34
N LYS A 560 0.19 -17.26 -27.62
CA LYS A 560 -0.21 -18.05 -28.82
C LYS A 560 0.25 -17.46 -30.16
N ASN A 561 0.56 -16.16 -30.21
CA ASN A 561 1.01 -15.45 -31.42
C ASN A 561 2.53 -15.38 -31.57
N VAL A 562 3.33 -15.92 -30.63
CA VAL A 562 4.78 -16.04 -30.76
C VAL A 562 5.12 -17.41 -31.32
N THR A 563 5.72 -17.46 -32.51
CA THR A 563 6.15 -18.71 -33.13
C THR A 563 7.16 -19.43 -32.24
N ARG A 564 6.80 -20.61 -31.72
CA ARG A 564 7.62 -21.42 -30.81
C ARG A 564 8.89 -21.90 -31.50
N THR A 565 9.95 -21.08 -31.48
CA THR A 565 11.27 -21.44 -32.01
C THR A 565 11.88 -22.56 -31.18
N THR A 566 11.81 -23.78 -31.69
CA THR A 566 12.38 -24.99 -31.08
C THR A 566 13.90 -24.98 -31.16
N GLY A 567 14.55 -24.22 -30.27
CA GLY A 567 15.96 -24.39 -29.96
C GLY A 567 16.19 -25.74 -29.25
N ALA A 568 17.33 -26.37 -29.51
CA ALA A 568 17.70 -27.62 -28.86
C ALA A 568 18.05 -27.40 -27.37
N PRO A 569 17.89 -28.42 -26.49
CA PRO A 569 18.26 -28.31 -25.09
C PRO A 569 19.79 -28.28 -24.92
N GLY A 570 20.36 -27.07 -24.93
CA GLY A 570 21.79 -26.85 -24.71
C GLY A 570 22.13 -25.36 -24.62
N ALA A 571 22.53 -24.92 -23.42
CA ALA A 571 23.08 -23.58 -23.17
C ALA A 571 22.25 -22.37 -23.69
N ALA A 572 20.92 -22.43 -23.57
CA ALA A 572 20.14 -21.20 -23.51
C ALA A 572 20.56 -20.44 -22.23
N ALA A 573 21.23 -19.30 -22.37
CA ALA A 573 21.45 -18.40 -21.25
C ALA A 573 20.08 -17.97 -20.71
N ALA A 574 19.87 -18.09 -19.40
CA ALA A 574 18.59 -17.78 -18.78
C ALA A 574 18.24 -16.31 -19.03
N GLU A 575 17.20 -16.05 -19.84
CA GLU A 575 16.70 -14.71 -20.05
C GLU A 575 16.20 -14.15 -18.70
N PRO A 576 16.58 -12.92 -18.33
CA PRO A 576 16.19 -12.37 -17.04
C PRO A 576 14.66 -12.18 -17.01
N LEU A 577 13.98 -12.92 -16.13
CA LEU A 577 12.53 -12.88 -15.96
C LEU A 577 12.07 -11.43 -15.74
N ILE A 578 11.45 -10.83 -16.76
CA ILE A 578 10.96 -9.45 -16.70
C ILE A 578 9.68 -9.43 -15.87
N ARG A 579 9.76 -8.76 -14.72
CA ARG A 579 8.65 -8.61 -13.79
C ARG A 579 7.93 -7.30 -14.09
N LYS A 580 6.60 -7.34 -14.12
CA LYS A 580 5.70 -6.25 -14.51
C LYS A 580 4.73 -5.95 -13.38
N LEU A 581 4.58 -4.67 -13.05
CA LEU A 581 3.53 -4.18 -12.17
C LEU A 581 2.26 -3.97 -12.99
N PHE A 582 1.23 -4.75 -12.69
CA PHE A 582 -0.10 -4.62 -13.29
C PHE A 582 -1.08 -3.90 -12.36
N LEU A 583 -1.97 -3.11 -12.96
CA LEU A 583 -3.17 -2.56 -12.32
C LEU A 583 -4.41 -3.20 -12.94
N LEU A 584 -5.23 -3.82 -12.08
CA LEU A 584 -6.56 -4.35 -12.38
C LEU A 584 -7.64 -3.40 -11.81
N HIS A 585 -8.68 -3.12 -12.59
CA HIS A 585 -9.84 -2.33 -12.17
C HIS A 585 -11.15 -3.06 -12.52
N PRO A 586 -12.11 -3.24 -11.59
CA PRO A 586 -13.28 -4.09 -11.79
C PRO A 586 -14.16 -3.74 -13.00
N ALA A 587 -14.30 -2.44 -13.31
CA ALA A 587 -15.04 -1.96 -14.49
C ALA A 587 -14.50 -2.45 -15.87
N TYR A 588 -13.26 -2.95 -15.96
CA TYR A 588 -12.70 -3.56 -17.17
C TYR A 588 -11.90 -4.83 -16.81
N PRO A 589 -12.57 -5.93 -16.42
CA PRO A 589 -11.90 -7.10 -15.83
C PRO A 589 -11.05 -7.89 -16.84
N THR A 590 -11.29 -7.71 -18.14
CA THR A 590 -10.47 -8.27 -19.23
C THR A 590 -9.26 -7.39 -19.61
N ILE A 591 -9.01 -6.31 -18.87
CA ILE A 591 -7.93 -5.34 -19.16
C ILE A 591 -7.06 -5.12 -17.93
N LEU A 592 -5.75 -5.26 -18.12
CA LEU A 592 -4.71 -4.87 -17.18
C LEU A 592 -3.94 -3.66 -17.75
N LEU A 593 -3.51 -2.76 -16.88
CA LEU A 593 -2.51 -1.75 -17.23
C LEU A 593 -1.13 -2.18 -16.73
N GLU A 594 -0.18 -2.38 -17.63
CA GLU A 594 1.24 -2.50 -17.29
C GLU A 594 1.79 -1.10 -16.96
N LEU A 595 2.13 -0.88 -15.69
CA LEU A 595 2.56 0.41 -15.14
C LEU A 595 4.08 0.61 -15.25
N THR A 596 4.85 -0.42 -14.93
CA THR A 596 6.32 -0.45 -15.02
C THR A 596 6.80 -1.89 -15.10
N SER A 597 7.90 -2.13 -15.80
CA SER A 597 8.66 -3.38 -15.73
C SER A 597 9.97 -3.19 -14.97
N THR A 598 10.57 -4.29 -14.51
CA THR A 598 11.94 -4.34 -13.96
C THR A 598 12.50 -5.76 -14.04
N THR A 599 13.83 -5.86 -14.01
CA THR A 599 14.57 -7.11 -13.73
C THR A 599 15.13 -7.15 -12.31
N ASP A 600 15.04 -6.06 -11.54
CA ASP A 600 15.38 -6.05 -10.12
C ASP A 600 14.47 -7.05 -9.36
N THR A 601 14.96 -7.60 -8.24
CA THR A 601 14.09 -8.36 -7.35
C THR A 601 13.40 -7.38 -6.41
N ALA A 602 12.13 -7.04 -6.69
CA ALA A 602 11.30 -6.30 -5.73
C ALA A 602 11.17 -7.11 -4.42
N VAL A 603 11.19 -6.43 -3.28
CA VAL A 603 11.28 -7.09 -1.96
C VAL A 603 10.17 -6.67 -1.01
N ILE A 604 9.73 -5.41 -1.07
CA ILE A 604 8.56 -4.92 -0.34
C ILE A 604 7.91 -3.76 -1.09
N SER A 605 6.60 -3.57 -0.93
CA SER A 605 5.86 -2.46 -1.55
C SER A 605 4.81 -1.85 -0.63
N ALA A 606 4.42 -0.61 -0.90
CA ALA A 606 3.46 0.14 -0.09
C ALA A 606 2.72 1.20 -0.92
N VAL A 607 1.63 1.72 -0.35
CA VAL A 607 0.82 2.80 -0.97
C VAL A 607 0.73 3.99 -0.02
N SER A 608 1.24 5.14 -0.47
CA SER A 608 1.05 6.44 0.18
C SER A 608 -0.09 7.19 -0.51
N TYR A 609 -0.91 7.93 0.23
CA TYR A 609 -2.05 8.67 -0.33
C TYR A 609 -1.86 10.18 -0.24
N GLN A 610 -2.17 10.91 -1.31
CA GLN A 610 -2.07 12.38 -1.38
C GLN A 610 -3.44 13.00 -1.65
N GLU A 611 -4.25 13.09 -0.59
CA GLU A 611 -5.69 13.35 -0.65
C GLU A 611 -6.05 14.69 -1.33
N HIS A 612 -5.28 15.76 -1.07
CA HIS A 612 -5.46 17.06 -1.74
C HIS A 612 -5.28 17.00 -3.27
N GLN A 613 -4.47 16.06 -3.78
CA GLN A 613 -4.28 15.85 -5.23
C GLN A 613 -5.20 14.75 -5.80
N LYS A 614 -5.98 14.07 -4.96
CA LYS A 614 -6.80 12.89 -5.31
C LYS A 614 -5.96 11.84 -6.03
N ASP A 615 -4.73 11.65 -5.57
CA ASP A 615 -3.74 10.72 -6.14
C ASP A 615 -3.17 9.81 -5.05
N ALA A 616 -2.55 8.72 -5.47
CA ALA A 616 -1.84 7.79 -4.59
C ALA A 616 -0.49 7.44 -5.24
N SER A 617 0.51 7.21 -4.41
CA SER A 617 1.87 6.86 -4.82
C SER A 617 2.12 5.40 -4.51
N TYR A 618 2.47 4.61 -5.54
CA TYR A 618 3.02 3.28 -5.32
C TYR A 618 4.51 3.39 -5.01
N ILE A 619 4.93 2.67 -3.99
CA ILE A 619 6.28 2.66 -3.45
C ILE A 619 6.81 1.23 -3.54
N THR A 620 8.02 1.07 -4.05
CA THR A 620 8.68 -0.23 -4.17
C THR A 620 10.11 -0.14 -3.66
N VAL A 621 10.53 -1.12 -2.86
CA VAL A 621 11.94 -1.35 -2.57
C VAL A 621 12.38 -2.60 -3.32
N SER A 622 13.42 -2.48 -4.14
CA SER A 622 14.00 -3.60 -4.89
C SER A 622 15.48 -3.81 -4.54
N SER A 623 15.94 -5.04 -4.76
CA SER A 623 17.32 -5.47 -4.63
C SER A 623 17.95 -5.48 -6.04
N ARG A 624 18.96 -4.64 -6.27
CA ARG A 624 19.65 -4.52 -7.57
C ARG A 624 21.08 -5.04 -7.46
N PRO A 625 21.44 -6.13 -8.17
CA PRO A 625 22.83 -6.55 -8.31
C PRO A 625 23.65 -5.45 -8.98
N THR A 626 24.76 -5.06 -8.36
CA THR A 626 25.74 -4.15 -8.99
C THR A 626 26.80 -4.95 -9.72
N THR A 627 27.13 -4.56 -10.94
CA THR A 627 28.35 -5.04 -11.60
C THR A 627 29.59 -4.59 -10.83
N ASP A 628 30.62 -5.43 -10.80
CA ASP A 628 31.92 -5.22 -10.16
C ASP A 628 31.93 -5.09 -8.62
N SER A 629 31.89 -6.25 -7.95
CA SER A 629 32.40 -6.54 -6.58
C SER A 629 31.88 -5.72 -5.39
N LYS A 630 31.01 -4.74 -5.63
CA LYS A 630 30.34 -3.91 -4.63
C LYS A 630 29.19 -4.67 -3.95
N PRO A 631 28.74 -4.22 -2.76
CA PRO A 631 27.50 -4.72 -2.18
C PRO A 631 26.31 -4.45 -3.11
N ILE A 632 25.30 -5.31 -3.00
CA ILE A 632 23.97 -5.11 -3.59
C ILE A 632 23.44 -3.74 -3.17
N ALA A 633 22.78 -3.03 -4.10
CA ALA A 633 22.10 -1.78 -3.78
C ALA A 633 20.62 -2.06 -3.51
N ARG A 634 20.09 -1.56 -2.39
CA ARG A 634 18.63 -1.46 -2.24
C ARG A 634 18.16 -0.18 -2.92
N ILE A 635 17.21 -0.32 -3.83
CA ILE A 635 16.67 0.75 -4.65
C ILE A 635 15.27 1.07 -4.16
N VAL A 636 15.05 2.31 -3.76
CA VAL A 636 13.75 2.82 -3.32
C VAL A 636 13.17 3.66 -4.45
N LYS A 637 11.98 3.29 -4.95
CA LYS A 637 11.29 3.97 -6.05
C LYS A 637 9.89 4.37 -5.62
N ARG A 638 9.55 5.65 -5.77
CA ARG A 638 8.18 6.19 -5.60
C ARG A 638 7.64 6.61 -6.96
N MET A 639 6.38 6.30 -7.26
CA MET A 639 5.69 6.74 -8.48
C MET A 639 4.22 7.11 -8.22
N SER A 640 3.81 8.29 -8.70
CA SER A 640 2.40 8.71 -8.75
C SER A 640 1.61 7.78 -9.68
N LEU A 641 0.53 7.18 -9.17
CA LEU A 641 -0.33 6.30 -9.96
C LEU A 641 -1.03 7.07 -11.07
N ARG A 642 -1.60 8.25 -10.78
CA ARG A 642 -2.19 9.11 -11.83
C ARG A 642 -1.19 9.43 -12.93
N ALA A 643 0.06 9.75 -12.60
CA ALA A 643 1.09 10.04 -13.60
C ALA A 643 1.44 8.81 -14.45
N VAL A 644 1.71 7.66 -13.83
CA VAL A 644 2.10 6.44 -14.54
C VAL A 644 0.96 5.87 -15.39
N ILE A 645 -0.29 5.89 -14.90
CA ILE A 645 -1.48 5.46 -15.64
C ILE A 645 -1.63 6.23 -16.97
N THR A 646 -1.23 7.51 -17.06
CA THR A 646 -1.29 8.24 -18.34
C THR A 646 -0.34 7.70 -19.43
N LYS A 647 0.72 6.99 -19.00
CA LYS A 647 1.83 6.45 -19.81
C LYS A 647 1.79 4.89 -19.91
N ALA A 648 0.87 4.23 -19.19
CA ALA A 648 0.80 2.78 -19.04
C ALA A 648 0.39 2.04 -20.34
N GLN A 649 0.83 0.79 -20.47
CA GLN A 649 0.49 -0.07 -21.61
C GLN A 649 -0.77 -0.90 -21.31
N ILE A 650 -1.74 -0.84 -22.22
CA ILE A 650 -2.97 -1.66 -22.15
C ILE A 650 -2.65 -3.09 -22.57
N VAL A 651 -2.78 -4.04 -21.63
CA VAL A 651 -2.71 -5.47 -21.87
C VAL A 651 -4.13 -6.04 -21.78
N ARG A 652 -4.55 -6.77 -22.82
CA ARG A 652 -5.87 -7.43 -22.87
C ARG A 652 -5.72 -8.91 -22.60
N LEU A 653 -6.55 -9.43 -21.71
CA LEU A 653 -6.75 -10.86 -21.52
C LEU A 653 -7.69 -11.38 -22.64
N GLU A 654 -7.45 -12.60 -23.14
CA GLU A 654 -8.36 -13.19 -24.14
C GLU A 654 -9.69 -13.60 -23.50
N GLU A 655 -10.78 -13.37 -24.22
CA GLU A 655 -12.15 -13.55 -23.74
C GLU A 655 -12.82 -14.73 -24.44
N ASN A 656 -13.31 -15.70 -23.68
CA ASN A 656 -14.12 -16.82 -24.19
C ASN A 656 -15.59 -16.39 -24.41
N GLY A 657 -15.80 -15.35 -25.21
CA GLY A 657 -17.13 -14.78 -25.45
C GLY A 657 -17.10 -13.62 -26.45
N GLY A 658 -18.21 -13.42 -27.15
CA GLY A 658 -18.37 -12.39 -28.19
C GLY A 658 -18.75 -11.01 -27.65
N ALA A 659 -18.16 -10.56 -26.54
CA ALA A 659 -18.44 -9.21 -26.02
C ALA A 659 -17.81 -8.13 -26.91
N VAL A 660 -18.40 -6.92 -26.89
CA VAL A 660 -17.90 -5.78 -27.65
C VAL A 660 -16.63 -5.25 -26.99
N LYS A 661 -15.47 -5.54 -27.60
CA LYS A 661 -14.16 -5.15 -27.06
C LYS A 661 -14.06 -3.61 -26.97
N PRO A 662 -13.93 -3.02 -25.77
CA PRO A 662 -14.00 -1.58 -25.57
C PRO A 662 -12.83 -0.85 -26.24
N GLY A 663 -13.12 0.35 -26.73
CA GLY A 663 -12.23 1.11 -27.59
C GLY A 663 -10.97 1.57 -26.85
N VAL A 664 -9.81 1.53 -27.51
CA VAL A 664 -8.54 2.00 -26.90
C VAL A 664 -8.64 3.44 -26.39
N PHE A 665 -9.39 4.31 -27.08
CA PHE A 665 -9.67 5.68 -26.63
C PHE A 665 -10.54 5.74 -25.37
N GLU A 666 -11.60 4.92 -25.31
CA GLU A 666 -12.54 4.84 -24.20
C GLU A 666 -11.86 4.33 -22.92
N VAL A 667 -11.11 3.23 -23.03
CA VAL A 667 -10.31 2.65 -21.95
C VAL A 667 -9.28 3.66 -21.43
N ASN A 668 -8.51 4.31 -22.32
CA ASN A 668 -7.59 5.39 -21.94
C ASN A 668 -8.30 6.57 -21.28
N LYS A 669 -9.49 6.96 -21.77
CA LYS A 669 -10.29 8.04 -21.18
C LYS A 669 -10.70 7.66 -19.76
N PHE A 670 -11.24 6.46 -19.53
CA PHE A 670 -11.62 5.99 -18.20
C PHE A 670 -10.43 6.03 -17.23
N PHE A 671 -9.36 5.31 -17.55
CA PHE A 671 -8.22 5.17 -16.64
C PHE A 671 -7.55 6.52 -16.31
N ARG A 672 -7.50 7.47 -17.25
CA ARG A 672 -6.97 8.83 -17.00
C ARG A 672 -7.83 9.70 -16.07
N HIS A 673 -9.10 9.36 -15.86
CA HIS A 673 -9.98 10.05 -14.90
C HIS A 673 -10.01 9.38 -13.51
N LEU A 674 -9.36 8.21 -13.35
CA LEU A 674 -9.22 7.60 -12.02
C LEU A 674 -8.61 8.59 -11.03
N SER A 675 -9.11 8.50 -9.81
CA SER A 675 -8.84 9.42 -8.73
C SER A 675 -8.95 8.65 -7.43
N PHE A 676 -7.93 8.78 -6.58
CA PHE A 676 -7.76 7.93 -5.40
C PHE A 676 -8.12 8.68 -4.12
N LYS A 677 -8.58 7.93 -3.11
CA LYS A 677 -8.87 8.39 -1.75
C LYS A 677 -8.25 7.44 -0.74
N ARG A 678 -7.89 7.93 0.45
CA ARG A 678 -7.52 7.06 1.57
C ARG A 678 -8.64 6.03 1.80
N GLN A 679 -8.23 4.77 2.04
CA GLN A 679 -9.12 3.66 2.43
C GLN A 679 -9.77 3.94 3.79
#